data_AF-A0A949NV61-F1
#
_entry.id   AF-A0A949NV61-F1
#
_cell.length_a   1.000
_cell.length_b   1.000
_cell.length_c   1.000
_cell.angle_alpha   90.00
_cell.angle_beta   90.00
_cell.angle_gamma   90.00
#
_symmetry.space_group_name_H-M   'P 1'
#
loop_
_entity.id
_entity.type
_entity.pdbx_description
1 polymer ?
#
loop_
_entity_poly.entity_id
_entity_poly.type
_entity_poly.pdbx_seq_one_letter_code
_entity_poly.pdbx_strand_id
1 'polypeptide(L)'
;MPFISKQDSCRVLADQHGPAARRYRHYDAFLDHNHRALRILAELEMLDRGAGLATLASIKRRAQGLLQEVKGLVESLNELSNQRYKDILPIYDTVVEELGSLTSPARPVVSGPLTLPFADVSAQDMPLTGAKAANLARISNELGLAAPDGFVVTTAGFDLFLRENGLLEIVEKTLADFDPDRADSDDCCRPLRDAIMAAPLPPALEEAIRAGFAALTKRLGSKPRMAVRSSAVGEDSEASFAGQYTSVLPVDEDGLPEAYRTVLASKYTPRAILYRLRYGLSDADTPMAVAVVDLIEARASGVLYTVDPSHPGAGQLRIDAALGLGEQVVGGSASPDVFRVDRGELAIVHRDIQPKGDNAHDPEPAVPDAAVLELAGFGLRLEAHFNAPQDIEWAQDQDGRLVFLQSRPLGLVEQALPAAQSTGQPAVFAGIEGMELVLSGGQTASPGNVSGPAVLASAALTPEQAEGAILVARTAAPDLAPYMSRVRGLITDLGGVASHLASVAREFNVPALMDTRDATARISAGREITLLAQERKVYAGLVPELARKLPSRDMGENIGPIGSHLRELLSRISPLNLTDPNSEEFTPEGCRTLHDLIRFAHEKAMGEMFNLSSMSKESSVSQTMKANIPLSMHFIDLGGGLAEGLTTCDEILPEHIRSKPMAALWRGLAHPGVTWSGNVDLSARNFMALMSGSMGPGGGVPPQTDSYALVSAEYLNLSIKFGYHYSNLDALCSDDADANTIALQFSGGAGTVSGKALRIEFLSNILHRLGYTVEIRGDMLQASLKGLDCPAMEEVLDQTGRLLGCSRLLDLAIPSQAEVDTLTEMFFREEYDFLSRSEARLPGFYASFGEWSLATLEGQEVVMQDGSHMGQTVTCALHSAMSSVLGGWYQKFLEKRHAQHHYPVAVKRDSRHEDGRIRVSVRIEAGCVDQAAGLAFGLTNVGNCLVLAMDAAAQELQLLQFVNNTRHFLKRTALKVPVGEWVFFEVTVLGEKITAESAVAVSLHFTASQPVSGHVGLWTKGDTTACFRDLDLQAHGPIK
;
A
#
# COMPACT_ATOMS: atom_id res chain seq x y z
N MET A 1 -7.55 0.01 -72.84
CA MET A 1 -8.18 0.36 -71.54
C MET A 1 -8.84 -0.88 -70.98
N PRO A 2 -8.42 -1.32 -69.79
CA PRO A 2 -9.36 -1.78 -68.78
C PRO A 2 -9.14 -1.06 -67.44
N PHE A 3 -10.23 -0.99 -66.69
CA PHE A 3 -10.40 -0.39 -65.37
C PHE A 3 -9.40 -0.94 -64.35
N ILE A 4 -8.65 -0.05 -63.70
CA ILE A 4 -7.97 -0.35 -62.42
C ILE A 4 -8.95 0.04 -61.31
N SER A 5 -9.49 -0.95 -60.61
CA SER A 5 -10.23 -0.76 -59.37
C SER A 5 -9.28 -0.23 -58.30
N LYS A 6 -9.57 0.95 -57.74
CA LYS A 6 -9.03 1.40 -56.46
C LYS A 6 -9.55 0.47 -55.35
N GLN A 7 -8.83 -0.62 -55.09
CA GLN A 7 -8.85 -1.29 -53.79
C GLN A 7 -7.59 -0.83 -53.06
N ASP A 8 -7.62 0.43 -52.57
CA ASP A 8 -6.59 0.94 -51.65
C ASP A 8 -7.14 0.88 -50.23
N SER A 9 -6.49 0.06 -49.42
CA SER A 9 -6.91 -0.49 -48.12
C SER A 9 -6.87 0.51 -46.97
N CYS A 10 -8.01 0.76 -46.33
CA CYS A 10 -8.06 1.39 -44.99
C CYS A 10 -7.27 0.52 -43.99
N ARG A 11 -6.40 1.13 -43.17
CA ARG A 11 -5.65 0.43 -42.12
C ARG A 11 -6.20 0.82 -40.75
N VAL A 12 -6.25 -0.10 -39.80
CA VAL A 12 -6.63 0.20 -38.41
C VAL A 12 -5.61 1.18 -37.81
N LEU A 13 -6.08 2.21 -37.09
CA LEU A 13 -5.22 3.26 -36.52
C LEU A 13 -4.38 2.77 -35.33
N ALA A 14 -4.90 1.80 -34.57
CA ALA A 14 -4.16 1.12 -33.52
C ALA A 14 -3.19 0.10 -34.12
N ASP A 15 -1.97 0.53 -34.45
CA ASP A 15 -0.87 -0.38 -34.81
C ASP A 15 -0.08 -0.78 -33.55
N GLN A 16 -0.61 -1.76 -32.82
CA GLN A 16 0.03 -2.35 -31.63
C GLN A 16 1.46 -2.91 -31.89
N HIS A 17 1.84 -3.06 -33.16
CA HIS A 17 3.11 -3.63 -33.59
C HIS A 17 4.07 -2.60 -34.22
N GLY A 18 3.64 -1.34 -34.37
CA GLY A 18 4.43 -0.25 -34.95
C GLY A 18 5.62 0.15 -34.07
N PRO A 19 6.62 0.89 -34.62
CA PRO A 19 7.81 1.28 -33.88
C PRO A 19 7.53 2.06 -32.58
N ALA A 20 6.55 2.97 -32.60
CA ALA A 20 6.15 3.74 -31.43
C ALA A 20 5.43 2.88 -30.37
N ALA A 21 4.51 2.00 -30.79
CA ALA A 21 3.84 1.06 -29.90
C ALA A 21 4.79 0.03 -29.27
N ARG A 22 5.83 -0.41 -30.00
CA ARG A 22 6.91 -1.24 -29.43
C ARG A 22 7.67 -0.52 -28.33
N ARG A 23 8.11 0.73 -28.57
CA ARG A 23 8.80 1.53 -27.54
C ARG A 23 7.92 1.77 -26.32
N TYR A 24 6.65 2.10 -26.52
CA TYR A 24 5.69 2.25 -25.42
C TYR A 24 5.54 0.95 -24.61
N ARG A 25 5.46 -0.23 -25.24
CA ARG A 25 5.43 -1.52 -24.51
C ARG A 25 6.66 -1.74 -23.63
N HIS A 26 7.84 -1.34 -24.09
CA HIS A 26 9.05 -1.41 -23.27
C HIS A 26 9.00 -0.40 -22.11
N TYR A 27 8.43 0.78 -22.31
CA TYR A 27 8.22 1.77 -21.24
C TYR A 27 7.17 1.32 -20.22
N ASP A 28 6.07 0.71 -20.66
CA ASP A 28 5.03 0.14 -19.81
C ASP A 28 5.61 -0.97 -18.93
N ALA A 29 6.32 -1.93 -19.54
CA ALA A 29 7.05 -2.97 -18.81
C ALA A 29 8.10 -2.38 -17.83
N PHE A 30 8.79 -1.30 -18.23
CA PHE A 30 9.73 -0.59 -17.38
C PHE A 30 9.06 -0.05 -16.10
N LEU A 31 7.90 0.62 -16.22
CA LEU A 31 7.16 1.17 -15.08
C LEU A 31 6.73 0.07 -14.11
N ASP A 32 6.20 -1.02 -14.67
CA ASP A 32 5.78 -2.21 -13.95
C ASP A 32 6.90 -2.80 -13.07
N HIS A 33 8.08 -2.97 -13.66
CA HIS A 33 9.27 -3.45 -12.94
C HIS A 33 9.76 -2.43 -11.89
N ASN A 34 9.72 -1.13 -12.21
CA ASN A 34 10.11 -0.06 -11.29
C ASN A 34 9.24 -0.06 -10.02
N HIS A 35 7.91 -0.16 -10.16
CA HIS A 35 7.00 -0.16 -9.01
C HIS A 35 7.19 -1.40 -8.14
N ARG A 36 7.32 -2.58 -8.75
CA ARG A 36 7.56 -3.82 -8.01
C ARG A 36 8.92 -3.77 -7.28
N ALA A 37 9.96 -3.23 -7.90
CA ALA A 37 11.27 -3.08 -7.28
C ALA A 37 11.22 -2.13 -6.06
N LEU A 38 10.64 -0.94 -6.19
CA LEU A 38 10.53 0.02 -5.08
C LEU A 38 9.68 -0.52 -3.92
N ARG A 39 8.57 -1.22 -4.21
CA ARG A 39 7.75 -1.87 -3.18
C ARG A 39 8.55 -2.90 -2.38
N ILE A 40 9.28 -3.79 -3.05
CA ILE A 40 10.08 -4.83 -2.38
C ILE A 40 11.22 -4.19 -1.56
N LEU A 41 11.84 -3.13 -2.08
CA LEU A 41 12.86 -2.38 -1.35
C LEU A 41 12.31 -1.79 -0.04
N ALA A 42 11.16 -1.13 -0.09
CA ALA A 42 10.50 -0.57 1.07
C ALA A 42 10.14 -1.65 2.10
N GLU A 43 9.64 -2.81 1.66
CA GLU A 43 9.33 -3.94 2.55
C GLU A 43 10.56 -4.44 3.31
N LEU A 44 11.72 -4.55 2.64
CA LEU A 44 12.98 -4.95 3.27
C LEU A 44 13.47 -3.91 4.29
N GLU A 45 13.35 -2.61 3.99
CA GLU A 45 13.70 -1.54 4.93
C GLU A 45 12.78 -1.50 6.15
N MET A 46 11.49 -1.75 5.97
CA MET A 46 10.53 -1.84 7.08
C MET A 46 10.86 -2.97 8.04
N LEU A 47 11.32 -4.12 7.52
CA LEU A 47 11.76 -5.25 8.35
C LEU A 47 12.98 -4.89 9.21
N ASP A 48 13.95 -4.16 8.67
CA ASP A 48 15.14 -3.73 9.45
C ASP A 48 14.79 -2.70 10.53
N ARG A 49 13.77 -1.86 10.28
CA ARG A 49 13.21 -0.93 11.27
C ARG A 49 12.32 -1.60 12.33
N GLY A 50 12.17 -2.92 12.28
CA GLY A 50 11.40 -3.69 13.26
C GLY A 50 9.88 -3.65 13.07
N ALA A 51 9.38 -3.28 11.88
CA ALA A 51 7.95 -3.23 11.58
C ALA A 51 7.27 -4.62 11.47
N GLY A 52 8.05 -5.71 11.54
CA GLY A 52 7.53 -7.09 11.49
C GLY A 52 8.64 -8.13 11.68
N LEU A 53 8.25 -9.40 11.81
CA LEU A 53 9.17 -10.54 11.88
C LEU A 53 9.18 -11.27 10.54
N ALA A 54 10.36 -11.58 10.01
CA ALA A 54 10.50 -12.36 8.78
C ALA A 54 11.56 -13.45 8.95
N THR A 55 11.34 -14.60 8.33
CA THR A 55 12.36 -15.65 8.24
C THR A 55 13.49 -15.20 7.30
N LEU A 56 14.68 -15.76 7.51
CA LEU A 56 15.80 -15.55 6.59
C LEU A 56 15.44 -15.98 5.15
N ALA A 57 14.68 -17.06 4.98
CA ALA A 57 14.24 -17.53 3.67
C ALA A 57 13.27 -16.54 2.99
N SER A 58 12.38 -15.90 3.75
CA SER A 58 11.47 -14.86 3.24
C SER A 58 12.24 -13.61 2.81
N ILE A 59 13.23 -13.18 3.60
CA ILE A 59 14.13 -12.07 3.26
C ILE A 59 14.90 -12.37 1.98
N LYS A 60 15.51 -13.56 1.87
CA LYS A 60 16.23 -14.00 0.67
C LYS A 60 15.34 -13.99 -0.58
N ARG A 61 14.11 -14.51 -0.47
CA ARG A 61 13.14 -14.52 -1.58
C ARG A 61 12.78 -13.11 -2.03
N ARG A 62 12.54 -12.18 -1.10
CA ARG A 62 12.28 -10.77 -1.43
C ARG A 62 13.49 -10.14 -2.12
N ALA A 63 14.70 -10.36 -1.60
CA ALA A 63 15.93 -9.87 -2.25
C ALA A 63 16.12 -10.44 -3.67
N GLN A 64 15.87 -11.74 -3.88
CA GLN A 64 15.90 -12.36 -5.21
C GLN A 64 14.83 -11.79 -6.15
N GLY A 65 13.61 -11.54 -5.64
CA GLY A 65 12.55 -10.85 -6.38
C GLY A 65 12.99 -9.45 -6.80
N LEU A 66 13.60 -8.69 -5.89
CA LEU A 66 14.14 -7.37 -6.21
C LEU A 66 15.19 -7.42 -7.33
N LEU A 67 16.11 -8.38 -7.30
CA LEU A 67 17.10 -8.58 -8.38
C LEU A 67 16.42 -8.81 -9.73
N GLN A 68 15.37 -9.67 -9.77
CA GLN A 68 14.62 -9.94 -11.00
C GLN A 68 13.89 -8.70 -11.52
N GLU A 69 13.26 -7.93 -10.65
CA GLU A 69 12.56 -6.70 -11.05
C GLU A 69 13.55 -5.63 -11.55
N VAL A 70 14.70 -5.44 -10.87
CA VAL A 70 15.73 -4.50 -11.32
C VAL A 70 16.33 -4.93 -12.67
N LYS A 71 16.53 -6.23 -12.90
CA LYS A 71 16.97 -6.74 -14.19
C LYS A 71 15.97 -6.42 -15.30
N GLY A 72 14.69 -6.72 -15.08
CA GLY A 72 13.63 -6.44 -16.05
C GLY A 72 13.49 -4.95 -16.36
N LEU A 73 13.65 -4.10 -15.34
CA LEU A 73 13.71 -2.64 -15.46
C LEU A 73 14.89 -2.18 -16.34
N VAL A 74 16.09 -2.71 -16.11
CA VAL A 74 17.29 -2.39 -16.89
C VAL A 74 17.17 -2.86 -18.35
N GLU A 75 16.68 -4.08 -18.57
CA GLU A 75 16.46 -4.63 -19.92
C GLU A 75 15.41 -3.80 -20.69
N SER A 76 14.34 -3.41 -20.01
CA SER A 76 13.28 -2.58 -20.60
C SER A 76 13.79 -1.19 -21.02
N LEU A 77 14.65 -0.55 -20.22
CA LEU A 77 15.33 0.70 -20.60
C LEU A 77 16.20 0.54 -21.85
N ASN A 78 16.93 -0.58 -21.95
CA ASN A 78 17.78 -0.84 -23.11
C ASN A 78 16.96 -1.02 -24.39
N GLU A 79 15.86 -1.75 -24.33
CA GLU A 79 14.97 -1.90 -25.47
C GLU A 79 14.27 -0.58 -25.83
N LEU A 80 13.80 0.19 -24.84
CA LEU A 80 13.20 1.51 -25.04
C LEU A 80 14.15 2.47 -25.78
N SER A 81 15.43 2.44 -25.41
CA SER A 81 16.46 3.37 -25.88
C SER A 81 17.20 2.91 -27.15
N ASN A 82 16.78 1.81 -27.79
CA ASN A 82 17.52 1.17 -28.88
C ASN A 82 18.99 0.85 -28.51
N GLN A 83 19.19 0.23 -27.34
CA GLN A 83 20.48 -0.26 -26.84
C GLN A 83 21.50 0.84 -26.50
N ARG A 84 21.06 2.09 -26.27
CA ARG A 84 21.95 3.20 -25.89
C ARG A 84 22.55 3.03 -24.49
N TYR A 85 21.86 2.37 -23.58
CA TYR A 85 22.30 2.17 -22.19
C TYR A 85 22.85 0.77 -21.91
N LYS A 86 23.22 -0.01 -22.95
CA LYS A 86 23.62 -1.43 -22.83
C LYS A 86 24.70 -1.70 -21.77
N ASP A 87 25.54 -0.70 -21.47
CA ASP A 87 26.66 -0.81 -20.53
C ASP A 87 26.20 -0.90 -19.07
N ILE A 88 24.92 -0.63 -18.77
CA ILE A 88 24.34 -0.80 -17.43
C ILE A 88 24.14 -2.28 -17.04
N LEU A 89 23.98 -3.20 -18.01
CA LEU A 89 23.78 -4.63 -17.73
C LEU A 89 25.02 -5.26 -17.06
N PRO A 90 26.25 -5.04 -17.56
CA PRO A 90 27.47 -5.45 -16.84
C PRO A 90 27.59 -4.90 -15.41
N ILE A 91 27.08 -3.69 -15.16
CA ILE A 91 27.09 -3.08 -13.82
C ILE A 91 26.09 -3.79 -12.91
N TYR A 92 24.88 -4.06 -13.42
CA TYR A 92 23.90 -4.90 -12.73
C TYR A 92 24.50 -6.27 -12.37
N ASP A 93 25.16 -6.94 -13.33
CA ASP A 93 25.78 -8.25 -13.10
C ASP A 93 26.87 -8.20 -12.00
N THR A 94 27.64 -7.11 -11.94
CA THR A 94 28.65 -6.88 -10.90
C THR A 94 28.00 -6.75 -9.52
N VAL A 95 26.95 -5.93 -9.40
CA VAL A 95 26.19 -5.76 -8.13
C VAL A 95 25.55 -7.08 -7.69
N VAL A 96 25.03 -7.86 -8.63
CA VAL A 96 24.43 -9.18 -8.37
C VAL A 96 25.48 -10.18 -7.87
N GLU A 97 26.68 -10.19 -8.47
CA GLU A 97 27.78 -11.08 -8.06
C GLU A 97 28.18 -10.80 -6.61
N GLU A 98 28.28 -9.53 -6.22
CA GLU A 98 28.55 -9.12 -4.83
C GLU A 98 27.44 -9.57 -3.85
N LEU A 99 26.17 -9.54 -4.28
CA LEU A 99 25.01 -9.98 -3.49
C LEU A 99 24.80 -11.50 -3.47
N GLY A 100 25.46 -12.25 -4.37
CA GLY A 100 25.20 -13.69 -4.56
C GLY A 100 25.46 -14.52 -3.31
N SER A 101 26.53 -14.20 -2.57
CA SER A 101 26.88 -14.90 -1.32
C SER A 101 25.87 -14.66 -0.18
N LEU A 102 25.20 -13.51 -0.17
CA LEU A 102 24.22 -13.13 0.84
C LEU A 102 22.82 -13.65 0.51
N THR A 103 22.47 -13.76 -0.76
CA THR A 103 21.14 -14.23 -1.18
C THR A 103 21.03 -15.76 -1.18
N SER A 104 22.15 -16.48 -1.29
CA SER A 104 22.19 -17.95 -1.35
C SER A 104 23.35 -18.59 -0.55
N PRO A 105 23.54 -18.30 0.75
CA PRO A 105 24.54 -19.00 1.55
C PRO A 105 24.17 -20.48 1.70
N ALA A 106 25.11 -21.37 1.37
CA ALA A 106 24.93 -22.81 1.54
C ALA A 106 24.83 -23.17 3.03
N ARG A 107 23.88 -24.02 3.40
CA ARG A 107 23.84 -24.60 4.75
C ARG A 107 25.11 -25.43 4.96
N PRO A 108 25.94 -25.13 5.98
CA PRO A 108 27.16 -25.89 6.22
C PRO A 108 26.80 -27.32 6.61
N VAL A 109 27.52 -28.30 6.04
CA VAL A 109 27.36 -29.71 6.38
C VAL A 109 27.88 -29.94 7.79
N VAL A 110 27.05 -30.52 8.65
CA VAL A 110 27.45 -30.85 10.01
C VAL A 110 28.18 -32.19 9.99
N SER A 111 29.45 -32.20 10.40
CA SER A 111 30.28 -33.40 10.48
C SER A 111 30.38 -33.90 11.92
N GLY A 112 30.30 -35.21 12.13
CA GLY A 112 30.40 -35.81 13.47
C GLY A 112 29.78 -37.21 13.53
N PRO A 113 29.83 -37.87 14.70
CA PRO A 113 29.13 -39.13 14.92
C PRO A 113 27.61 -38.91 14.88
N LEU A 114 26.86 -39.86 14.31
CA LEU A 114 25.39 -39.76 14.21
C LEU A 114 24.69 -39.94 15.57
N THR A 115 25.30 -40.73 16.45
CA THR A 115 24.88 -40.89 17.85
C THR A 115 26.09 -40.75 18.77
N LEU A 116 25.87 -40.19 19.98
CA LEU A 116 26.91 -40.02 21.00
C LEU A 116 26.39 -40.49 22.37
N PRO A 117 27.02 -41.48 23.03
CA PRO A 117 26.62 -41.91 24.37
C PRO A 117 26.86 -40.83 25.42
N PHE A 118 25.98 -40.70 26.42
CA PHE A 118 26.13 -39.67 27.46
C PHE A 118 27.46 -39.74 28.21
N ALA A 119 28.00 -40.94 28.41
CA ALA A 119 29.31 -41.16 29.03
C ALA A 119 30.47 -40.46 28.29
N ASP A 120 30.32 -40.21 27.00
CA ASP A 120 31.35 -39.59 26.13
C ASP A 120 31.06 -38.11 25.85
N VAL A 121 29.94 -37.56 26.34
CA VAL A 121 29.55 -36.17 26.10
C VAL A 121 30.28 -35.23 27.05
N SER A 122 30.87 -34.18 26.48
CA SER A 122 31.52 -33.08 27.18
C SER A 122 30.91 -31.72 26.84
N ALA A 123 31.36 -30.65 27.49
CA ALA A 123 30.95 -29.28 27.16
C ALA A 123 31.31 -28.88 25.71
N GLN A 124 32.33 -29.47 25.10
CA GLN A 124 32.75 -29.15 23.72
C GLN A 124 31.79 -29.71 22.67
N ASP A 125 30.98 -30.71 23.04
CA ASP A 125 30.05 -31.40 22.14
C ASP A 125 28.69 -30.71 22.06
N MET A 126 28.50 -29.56 22.71
CA MET A 126 27.24 -28.79 22.66
C MET A 126 26.75 -28.47 21.24
N PRO A 127 27.60 -28.13 20.25
CA PRO A 127 27.14 -27.95 18.86
C PRO A 127 26.56 -29.21 18.21
N LEU A 128 26.94 -30.40 18.72
CA LEU A 128 26.45 -31.69 18.24
C LEU A 128 25.27 -32.23 19.04
N THR A 129 25.19 -31.90 20.33
CA THR A 129 24.26 -32.53 21.28
C THR A 129 23.17 -31.59 21.80
N GLY A 130 23.33 -30.28 21.61
CA GLY A 130 22.52 -29.25 22.25
C GLY A 130 22.80 -29.10 23.74
N ALA A 131 22.37 -27.97 24.33
CA ALA A 131 22.73 -27.67 25.71
C ALA A 131 22.03 -28.59 26.73
N LYS A 132 20.79 -29.01 26.46
CA LYS A 132 20.02 -29.91 27.34
C LYS A 132 20.74 -31.24 27.57
N ALA A 133 21.04 -31.94 26.48
CA ALA A 133 21.70 -33.24 26.57
C ALA A 133 23.13 -33.11 27.12
N ALA A 134 23.86 -32.09 26.70
CA ALA A 134 25.21 -31.81 27.20
C ALA A 134 25.19 -31.56 28.72
N ASN A 135 24.34 -30.66 29.21
CA ASN A 135 24.25 -30.36 30.64
C ASN A 135 23.84 -31.59 31.44
N LEU A 136 22.87 -32.38 30.96
CA LEU A 136 22.45 -33.61 31.64
C LEU A 136 23.58 -34.64 31.75
N ALA A 137 24.35 -34.85 30.68
CA ALA A 137 25.50 -35.74 30.71
C ALA A 137 26.59 -35.23 31.68
N ARG A 138 26.84 -33.93 31.70
CA ARG A 138 27.84 -33.30 32.59
C ARG A 138 27.51 -33.44 34.07
N ILE A 139 26.23 -33.44 34.46
CA ILE A 139 25.81 -33.70 35.85
C ILE A 139 26.34 -35.05 36.35
N SER A 140 26.29 -36.08 35.51
CA SER A 140 26.84 -37.40 35.83
C SER A 140 28.37 -37.42 35.70
N ASN A 141 28.89 -37.01 34.55
CA ASN A 141 30.30 -37.17 34.19
C ASN A 141 31.26 -36.30 35.03
N GLU A 142 30.85 -35.07 35.38
CA GLU A 142 31.71 -34.08 36.06
C GLU A 142 31.42 -33.97 37.56
N LEU A 143 30.17 -34.15 38.00
CA LEU A 143 29.78 -33.99 39.40
C LEU A 143 29.50 -35.30 40.14
N GLY A 144 29.40 -36.44 39.43
CA GLY A 144 29.05 -37.73 40.01
C GLY A 144 27.66 -37.76 40.65
N LEU A 145 26.76 -36.86 40.24
CA LEU A 145 25.37 -36.83 40.69
C LEU A 145 24.52 -37.79 39.84
N ALA A 146 23.46 -38.34 40.43
CA ALA A 146 22.60 -39.25 39.70
C ALA A 146 21.80 -38.51 38.61
N ALA A 147 21.96 -38.91 37.36
CA ALA A 147 21.19 -38.47 36.21
C ALA A 147 20.84 -39.68 35.33
N PRO A 148 19.76 -39.64 34.53
CA PRO A 148 19.42 -40.71 33.60
C PRO A 148 20.54 -40.92 32.59
N ASP A 149 20.90 -42.18 32.35
CA ASP A 149 21.85 -42.55 31.30
C ASP A 149 21.13 -42.60 29.94
N GLY A 150 21.89 -42.44 28.85
CA GLY A 150 21.32 -42.37 27.51
C GLY A 150 22.35 -42.18 26.41
N PHE A 151 21.84 -41.74 25.26
CA PHE A 151 22.62 -41.29 24.12
C PHE A 151 21.89 -40.16 23.38
N VAL A 152 22.63 -39.39 22.58
CA VAL A 152 22.09 -38.30 21.76
C VAL A 152 22.13 -38.72 20.31
N VAL A 153 21.03 -38.54 19.57
CA VAL A 153 21.06 -38.44 18.11
C VAL A 153 21.49 -37.02 17.76
N THR A 154 22.67 -36.89 17.17
CA THR A 154 23.35 -35.59 17.05
C THR A 154 22.76 -34.70 15.96
N THR A 155 23.16 -33.45 15.93
CA THR A 155 22.84 -32.52 14.84
C THR A 155 23.38 -32.98 13.48
N ALA A 156 24.42 -33.82 13.45
CA ALA A 156 24.89 -34.49 12.22
C ALA A 156 23.88 -35.54 11.73
N GLY A 157 23.23 -36.27 12.64
CA GLY A 157 22.13 -37.18 12.32
C GLY A 157 20.90 -36.44 11.76
N PHE A 158 20.58 -35.28 12.33
CA PHE A 158 19.53 -34.39 11.82
C PHE A 158 19.82 -33.87 10.41
N ASP A 159 21.05 -33.36 10.19
CA ASP A 159 21.47 -32.86 8.88
C ASP A 159 21.46 -33.98 7.80
N LEU A 160 21.94 -35.17 8.14
CA LEU A 160 21.88 -36.34 7.25
C LEU A 160 20.43 -36.71 6.90
N PHE A 161 19.54 -36.73 7.90
CA PHE A 161 18.12 -37.03 7.72
C PHE A 161 17.44 -36.03 6.77
N LEU A 162 17.72 -34.73 6.89
CA LEU A 162 17.15 -33.73 6.00
C LEU A 162 17.70 -33.85 4.56
N ARG A 163 19.00 -34.11 4.41
CA ARG A 163 19.66 -34.19 3.09
C ARG A 163 19.24 -35.42 2.30
N GLU A 164 19.32 -36.62 2.86
CA GLU A 164 19.00 -37.85 2.12
C GLU A 164 17.52 -37.95 1.73
N ASN A 165 16.64 -37.29 2.48
CA ASN A 165 15.20 -37.24 2.19
C ASN A 165 14.78 -36.03 1.34
N GLY A 166 15.71 -35.16 0.89
CA GLY A 166 15.39 -33.98 0.09
C GLY A 166 14.51 -32.95 0.82
N LEU A 167 14.54 -32.92 2.15
CA LEU A 167 13.67 -32.07 2.97
C LEU A 167 14.15 -30.62 3.03
N LEU A 168 15.41 -30.34 2.71
CA LEU A 168 15.97 -28.98 2.79
C LEU A 168 15.21 -27.98 1.91
N GLU A 169 14.88 -28.35 0.67
CA GLU A 169 14.10 -27.49 -0.24
C GLU A 169 12.68 -27.23 0.30
N ILE A 170 12.07 -28.25 0.91
CA ILE A 170 10.73 -28.12 1.52
C ILE A 170 10.80 -27.18 2.73
N VAL A 171 11.85 -27.28 3.55
CA VAL A 171 12.10 -26.38 4.68
C VAL A 171 12.26 -24.94 4.18
N GLU A 172 13.12 -24.71 3.19
CA GLU A 172 13.35 -23.36 2.64
C GLU A 172 12.08 -22.75 2.06
N LYS A 173 11.32 -23.51 1.26
CA LYS A 173 10.05 -23.05 0.69
C LYS A 173 9.03 -22.71 1.78
N THR A 174 8.84 -23.61 2.75
CA THR A 174 7.90 -23.40 3.85
C THR A 174 8.25 -22.16 4.66
N LEU A 175 9.53 -21.97 4.99
CA LEU A 175 9.98 -20.79 5.73
C LEU A 175 9.90 -19.51 4.89
N ALA A 176 10.10 -19.58 3.57
CA ALA A 176 9.92 -18.42 2.70
C ALA A 176 8.45 -17.96 2.69
N ASP A 177 7.50 -18.89 2.66
CA ASP A 177 6.05 -18.64 2.67
C ASP A 177 5.48 -18.31 4.05
N PHE A 178 6.20 -18.63 5.12
CA PHE A 178 5.74 -18.43 6.50
C PHE A 178 5.59 -16.95 6.85
N ASP A 179 4.42 -16.60 7.36
CA ASP A 179 4.08 -15.30 7.92
C ASP A 179 3.50 -15.50 9.34
N PRO A 180 4.11 -14.93 10.38
CA PRO A 180 3.65 -15.10 11.75
C PRO A 180 2.32 -14.42 12.07
N ASP A 181 1.89 -13.44 11.26
CA ASP A 181 0.65 -12.68 11.49
C ASP A 181 -0.53 -13.26 10.70
N ARG A 182 -0.30 -14.28 9.86
CA ARG A 182 -1.36 -14.97 9.12
C ARG A 182 -2.10 -16.00 9.99
N ALA A 183 -3.43 -15.97 9.88
CA ALA A 183 -4.32 -16.91 10.57
C ALA A 183 -4.13 -18.38 10.14
N ASP A 184 -3.63 -18.64 8.94
CA ASP A 184 -3.39 -19.97 8.36
C ASP A 184 -1.94 -20.45 8.50
N SER A 185 -1.16 -19.87 9.42
CA SER A 185 0.24 -20.23 9.65
C SER A 185 0.47 -21.72 9.97
N ASP A 186 -0.45 -22.40 10.68
CA ASP A 186 -0.33 -23.85 10.92
C ASP A 186 -0.54 -24.68 9.66
N ASP A 187 -1.45 -24.27 8.78
CA ASP A 187 -1.68 -24.93 7.50
C ASP A 187 -0.49 -24.76 6.55
N CYS A 188 0.22 -23.63 6.63
CA CYS A 188 1.48 -23.43 5.90
C CYS A 188 2.58 -24.40 6.37
N CYS A 189 2.68 -24.68 7.68
CA CYS A 189 3.71 -25.55 8.24
C CYS A 189 3.38 -27.05 8.16
N ARG A 190 2.10 -27.42 8.06
CA ARG A 190 1.63 -28.81 8.07
C ARG A 190 2.31 -29.71 7.01
N PRO A 191 2.44 -29.30 5.73
CA PRO A 191 3.08 -30.15 4.71
C PRO A 191 4.52 -30.54 5.05
N LEU A 192 5.29 -29.63 5.66
CA LEU A 192 6.66 -29.92 6.08
C LEU A 192 6.70 -30.92 7.24
N ARG A 193 5.81 -30.76 8.23
CA ARG A 193 5.70 -31.71 9.35
C ARG A 193 5.29 -33.11 8.84
N ASP A 194 4.32 -33.18 7.95
CA ASP A 194 3.87 -34.44 7.35
C ASP A 194 4.98 -35.10 6.53
N ALA A 195 5.75 -34.31 5.76
CA ALA A 195 6.91 -34.80 5.02
C ALA A 195 8.00 -35.38 5.95
N ILE A 196 8.27 -34.73 7.08
CA ILE A 196 9.21 -35.24 8.10
C ILE A 196 8.70 -36.55 8.70
N MET A 197 7.40 -36.65 8.99
CA MET A 197 6.80 -37.86 9.57
C MET A 197 6.79 -39.04 8.59
N ALA A 198 6.61 -38.78 7.29
CA ALA A 198 6.61 -39.79 6.24
C ALA A 198 8.01 -40.23 5.79
N ALA A 199 9.04 -39.42 6.05
CA ALA A 199 10.40 -39.68 5.58
C ALA A 199 11.04 -40.90 6.28
N PRO A 200 11.66 -41.84 5.53
CA PRO A 200 12.41 -42.94 6.12
C PRO A 200 13.68 -42.44 6.82
N LEU A 201 14.16 -43.19 7.82
CA LEU A 201 15.49 -42.90 8.38
C LEU A 201 16.55 -43.38 7.37
N PRO A 202 17.60 -42.58 7.14
CA PRO A 202 18.82 -43.05 6.48
C PRO A 202 19.32 -44.35 7.11
N PRO A 203 19.71 -45.39 6.33
CA PRO A 203 20.16 -46.67 6.88
C PRO A 203 21.30 -46.54 7.88
N ALA A 204 22.23 -45.60 7.65
CA ALA A 204 23.32 -45.31 8.56
C ALA A 204 22.84 -44.71 9.89
N LEU A 205 21.81 -43.86 9.85
CA LEU A 205 21.22 -43.26 11.04
C LEU A 205 20.41 -44.27 11.84
N GLU A 206 19.60 -45.09 11.17
CA GLU A 206 18.83 -46.15 11.81
C GLU A 206 19.75 -47.16 12.54
N GLU A 207 20.83 -47.58 11.89
CA GLU A 207 21.82 -48.47 12.51
C GLU A 207 22.51 -47.81 13.71
N ALA A 208 22.86 -46.53 13.62
CA ALA A 208 23.48 -45.79 14.73
C ALA A 208 22.56 -45.66 15.94
N ILE A 209 21.25 -45.45 15.73
CA ILE A 209 20.24 -45.39 16.79
C ILE A 209 20.06 -46.77 17.45
N ARG A 210 19.92 -47.83 16.63
CA ARG A 210 19.82 -49.22 17.11
C ARG A 210 21.05 -49.64 17.92
N ALA A 211 22.24 -49.31 17.43
CA ALA A 211 23.49 -49.58 18.13
C ALA A 211 23.58 -48.82 19.47
N GLY A 212 23.16 -47.55 19.49
CA GLY A 212 23.07 -46.74 20.72
C GLY A 212 22.14 -47.36 21.77
N PHE A 213 20.94 -47.78 21.35
CA PHE A 213 19.98 -48.43 22.23
C PHE A 213 20.48 -49.78 22.76
N ALA A 214 21.11 -50.59 21.91
CA ALA A 214 21.69 -51.88 22.31
C ALA A 214 22.84 -51.69 23.32
N ALA A 215 23.69 -50.68 23.12
CA ALA A 215 24.76 -50.33 24.05
C ALA A 215 24.21 -49.88 25.41
N LEU A 216 23.17 -49.04 25.42
CA LEU A 216 22.49 -48.59 26.63
C LEU A 216 21.85 -49.77 27.39
N THR A 217 21.12 -50.64 26.69
CA THR A 217 20.51 -51.85 27.27
C THR A 217 21.55 -52.73 27.96
N LYS A 218 22.74 -52.86 27.35
CA LYS A 218 23.85 -53.62 27.96
C LYS A 218 24.40 -52.96 29.22
N ARG A 219 24.46 -51.62 29.30
CA ARG A 219 24.90 -50.89 30.49
C ARG A 219 23.90 -50.98 31.64
N LEU A 220 22.61 -50.87 31.34
CA LEU A 220 21.53 -50.92 32.34
C LEU A 220 21.18 -52.35 32.79
N GLY A 221 21.50 -53.37 32.00
CA GLY A 221 21.28 -54.77 32.35
C GLY A 221 19.86 -55.28 32.09
N SER A 222 18.93 -54.40 31.70
CA SER A 222 17.57 -54.71 31.24
C SER A 222 17.18 -53.77 30.11
N LYS A 223 16.15 -54.13 29.33
CA LYS A 223 15.61 -53.23 28.29
C LYS A 223 14.94 -52.02 28.97
N PRO A 224 15.47 -50.80 28.79
CA PRO A 224 14.86 -49.59 29.37
C PRO A 224 13.65 -49.15 28.56
N ARG A 225 12.73 -48.41 29.21
CA ARG A 225 11.77 -47.55 28.51
C ARG A 225 12.42 -46.19 28.35
N MET A 226 12.26 -45.58 27.19
CA MET A 226 12.98 -44.36 26.84
C MET A 226 12.11 -43.12 26.94
N ALA A 227 12.83 -42.02 27.18
CA ALA A 227 12.39 -40.66 27.03
C ALA A 227 13.11 -40.01 25.86
N VAL A 228 12.35 -39.63 24.82
CA VAL A 228 12.89 -39.01 23.60
C VAL A 228 12.59 -37.52 23.65
N ARG A 229 13.60 -36.70 23.93
CA ARG A 229 13.48 -35.26 24.22
C ARG A 229 14.25 -34.42 23.20
N SER A 230 13.74 -33.22 22.91
CA SER A 230 14.49 -32.22 22.13
C SER A 230 15.73 -31.73 22.89
N SER A 231 16.78 -31.45 22.15
CA SER A 231 17.99 -30.78 22.62
C SER A 231 18.56 -29.97 21.46
N ALA A 232 17.81 -28.99 20.95
CA ALA A 232 18.26 -28.14 19.87
C ALA A 232 19.48 -27.30 20.31
N VAL A 233 20.36 -26.96 19.37
CA VAL A 233 21.41 -25.98 19.64
C VAL A 233 20.77 -24.62 19.89
N GLY A 234 21.17 -23.96 20.97
CA GLY A 234 20.57 -22.71 21.46
C GLY A 234 19.38 -22.91 22.41
N GLU A 235 18.82 -24.11 22.53
CA GLU A 235 17.82 -24.45 23.57
C GLU A 235 18.47 -24.43 24.97
N ASP A 236 17.76 -23.90 25.98
CA ASP A 236 18.27 -23.69 27.36
C ASP A 236 19.56 -22.83 27.47
N SER A 237 19.71 -21.84 26.58
CA SER A 237 20.80 -20.84 26.61
C SER A 237 20.26 -19.43 26.97
N GLU A 238 20.67 -18.36 26.28
CA GLU A 238 20.04 -17.03 26.42
C GLU A 238 18.55 -17.03 26.03
N ALA A 239 18.15 -17.97 25.17
CA ALA A 239 16.76 -18.29 24.85
C ALA A 239 16.39 -19.61 25.52
N SER A 240 15.31 -19.61 26.30
CA SER A 240 14.92 -20.75 27.14
C SER A 240 14.27 -21.89 26.34
N PHE A 241 13.69 -21.59 25.16
CA PHE A 241 12.94 -22.51 24.28
C PHE A 241 11.93 -23.41 25.02
N ALA A 242 11.54 -23.02 26.24
CA ALA A 242 10.79 -23.89 27.12
C ALA A 242 9.48 -24.27 26.45
N GLY A 243 9.10 -25.55 26.56
CA GLY A 243 7.85 -26.12 26.06
C GLY A 243 7.52 -25.86 24.58
N GLN A 244 8.49 -25.44 23.75
CA GLN A 244 8.28 -25.18 22.32
C GLN A 244 8.28 -26.46 21.49
N TYR A 245 9.17 -27.39 21.85
CA TYR A 245 9.36 -28.67 21.17
C TYR A 245 8.69 -29.83 21.92
N THR A 246 8.43 -30.91 21.20
CA THR A 246 7.75 -32.09 21.73
C THR A 246 8.74 -33.05 22.38
N SER A 247 8.35 -33.66 23.49
CA SER A 247 9.01 -34.85 24.06
C SER A 247 8.04 -36.03 23.97
N VAL A 248 8.55 -37.24 23.69
CA VAL A 248 7.73 -38.46 23.54
C VAL A 248 8.09 -39.43 24.66
N LEU A 249 7.08 -39.81 25.45
CA LEU A 249 7.20 -40.58 26.68
C LEU A 249 5.96 -41.46 26.88
N PRO A 250 6.08 -42.75 27.27
CA PRO A 250 7.25 -43.61 27.18
C PRO A 250 7.48 -44.13 25.74
N VAL A 251 8.72 -44.49 25.39
CA VAL A 251 9.07 -45.05 24.07
C VAL A 251 9.88 -46.35 24.21
N ASP A 252 9.43 -47.42 23.55
CA ASP A 252 10.18 -48.68 23.44
C ASP A 252 11.09 -48.68 22.18
N GLU A 253 11.96 -49.68 22.05
CA GLU A 253 12.93 -49.84 20.94
C GLU A 253 12.29 -49.64 19.56
N ASP A 254 11.15 -50.29 19.31
CA ASP A 254 10.44 -50.24 18.03
C ASP A 254 9.81 -48.86 17.74
N GLY A 255 9.57 -48.06 18.78
CA GLY A 255 8.98 -46.72 18.68
C GLY A 255 10.00 -45.60 18.47
N LEU A 256 11.30 -45.86 18.63
CA LEU A 256 12.36 -44.84 18.51
C LEU A 256 12.36 -44.10 17.17
N PRO A 257 12.18 -44.76 16.01
CA PRO A 257 12.11 -44.07 14.71
C PRO A 257 10.98 -43.05 14.62
N GLU A 258 9.79 -43.39 15.12
CA GLU A 258 8.61 -42.52 15.09
C GLU A 258 8.76 -41.37 16.09
N ALA A 259 9.25 -41.66 17.29
CA ALA A 259 9.52 -40.65 18.30
C ALA A 259 10.57 -39.64 17.82
N TYR A 260 11.65 -40.10 17.17
CA TYR A 260 12.67 -39.23 16.58
C TYR A 260 12.06 -38.26 15.56
N ARG A 261 11.27 -38.76 14.60
CA ARG A 261 10.58 -37.92 13.60
C ARG A 261 9.61 -36.93 14.25
N THR A 262 8.89 -37.35 15.29
CA THR A 262 7.97 -36.49 16.04
C THR A 262 8.69 -35.31 16.67
N VAL A 263 9.85 -35.55 17.30
CA VAL A 263 10.69 -34.48 17.86
C VAL A 263 11.19 -33.55 16.75
N LEU A 264 11.66 -34.09 15.63
CA LEU A 264 12.12 -33.25 14.50
C LEU A 264 10.99 -32.39 13.92
N ALA A 265 9.80 -32.96 13.73
CA ALA A 265 8.63 -32.25 13.20
C ALA A 265 8.19 -31.11 14.12
N SER A 266 8.39 -31.25 15.44
CA SER A 266 8.05 -30.20 16.42
C SER A 266 8.84 -28.90 16.22
N LYS A 267 10.04 -28.98 15.59
CA LYS A 267 10.85 -27.81 15.22
C LYS A 267 10.12 -26.85 14.28
N TYR A 268 9.22 -27.37 13.46
CA TYR A 268 8.52 -26.66 12.40
C TYR A 268 7.05 -26.41 12.73
N THR A 269 6.69 -26.37 14.02
CA THR A 269 5.41 -25.79 14.42
C THR A 269 5.45 -24.26 14.29
N PRO A 270 4.33 -23.58 13.99
CA PRO A 270 4.29 -22.12 13.90
C PRO A 270 4.86 -21.43 15.15
N ARG A 271 4.53 -21.97 16.32
CA ARG A 271 5.01 -21.48 17.62
C ARG A 271 6.52 -21.55 17.73
N ALA A 272 7.14 -22.67 17.33
CA ALA A 272 8.58 -22.86 17.36
C ALA A 272 9.32 -22.01 16.31
N ILE A 273 8.72 -21.75 15.15
CA ILE A 273 9.28 -20.83 14.14
C ILE A 273 9.23 -19.40 14.69
N LEU A 274 8.06 -18.94 15.13
CA LEU A 274 7.87 -17.59 15.69
C LEU A 274 8.82 -17.31 16.85
N TYR A 275 9.00 -18.27 17.75
CA TYR A 275 9.92 -18.11 18.87
C TYR A 275 11.36 -17.83 18.39
N ARG A 276 11.87 -18.59 17.42
CA ARG A 276 13.22 -18.36 16.83
C ARG A 276 13.34 -16.98 16.17
N LEU A 277 12.31 -16.55 15.44
CA LEU A 277 12.31 -15.25 14.78
C LEU A 277 12.44 -14.09 15.78
N ARG A 278 11.85 -14.21 16.97
CA ARG A 278 11.94 -13.18 18.01
C ARG A 278 13.36 -12.99 18.56
N TYR A 279 14.17 -14.04 18.55
CA TYR A 279 15.60 -13.97 18.89
C TYR A 279 16.49 -13.69 17.67
N GLY A 280 15.89 -13.47 16.50
CA GLY A 280 16.61 -13.29 15.24
C GLY A 280 17.39 -14.53 14.80
N LEU A 281 16.98 -15.73 15.24
CA LEU A 281 17.64 -17.00 14.92
C LEU A 281 17.04 -17.64 13.67
N SER A 282 17.90 -18.09 12.75
CA SER A 282 17.48 -18.83 11.56
C SER A 282 17.25 -20.32 11.85
N ASP A 283 16.75 -21.06 10.85
CA ASP A 283 16.65 -22.51 10.95
C ASP A 283 18.02 -23.20 11.08
N ALA A 284 19.01 -22.66 10.38
CA ALA A 284 20.37 -23.20 10.38
C ALA A 284 21.10 -22.95 11.71
N ASP A 285 20.75 -21.89 12.44
CA ASP A 285 21.35 -21.56 13.74
C ASP A 285 20.86 -22.47 14.87
N THR A 286 19.76 -23.20 14.65
CA THR A 286 19.07 -24.00 15.67
C THR A 286 18.90 -25.47 15.22
N PRO A 287 19.97 -26.19 14.81
CA PRO A 287 19.85 -27.60 14.44
C PRO A 287 19.35 -28.43 15.63
N MET A 288 18.51 -29.42 15.35
CA MET A 288 17.92 -30.28 16.37
C MET A 288 18.85 -31.45 16.68
N ALA A 289 19.23 -31.62 17.95
CA ALA A 289 19.67 -32.90 18.48
C ALA A 289 18.55 -33.51 19.34
N VAL A 290 18.57 -34.83 19.50
CA VAL A 290 17.52 -35.58 20.21
C VAL A 290 18.14 -36.44 21.29
N ALA A 291 17.81 -36.16 22.55
CA ALA A 291 18.25 -36.93 23.69
C ALA A 291 17.34 -38.15 23.87
N VAL A 292 17.93 -39.34 23.91
CA VAL A 292 17.25 -40.62 24.13
C VAL A 292 17.75 -41.15 25.47
N VAL A 293 16.99 -40.91 26.54
CA VAL A 293 17.39 -41.14 27.93
C VAL A 293 16.49 -42.15 28.63
N ASP A 294 17.02 -42.87 29.61
CA ASP A 294 16.25 -43.81 30.42
C ASP A 294 15.11 -43.11 31.17
N LEU A 295 13.91 -43.71 31.18
CA LEU A 295 12.73 -43.15 31.82
C LEU A 295 12.69 -43.55 33.30
N ILE A 296 12.81 -42.55 34.18
CA ILE A 296 12.75 -42.76 35.63
C ILE A 296 11.29 -42.94 36.08
N GLU A 297 10.98 -44.05 36.75
CA GLU A 297 9.69 -44.26 37.42
C GLU A 297 9.62 -43.44 38.73
N ALA A 298 9.23 -42.18 38.59
CA ALA A 298 9.18 -41.24 39.71
C ALA A 298 8.04 -41.54 40.69
N ARG A 299 8.39 -41.72 41.97
CA ARG A 299 7.44 -41.65 43.10
C ARG A 299 6.99 -40.21 43.33
N ALA A 300 7.95 -39.28 43.30
CA ALA A 300 7.72 -37.86 43.40
C ALA A 300 8.68 -37.15 42.44
N SER A 301 8.31 -35.96 41.98
CA SER A 301 9.14 -35.15 41.10
C SER A 301 8.83 -33.68 41.28
N GLY A 302 9.71 -32.83 40.75
CA GLY A 302 9.60 -31.42 41.03
C GLY A 302 10.64 -30.57 40.34
N VAL A 303 10.62 -29.30 40.72
CA VAL A 303 11.55 -28.28 40.25
C VAL A 303 12.25 -27.66 41.46
N LEU A 304 13.56 -27.46 41.34
CA LEU A 304 14.40 -26.81 42.32
C LEU A 304 14.97 -25.54 41.69
N TYR A 305 14.66 -24.41 42.33
CA TYR A 305 15.26 -23.12 42.07
C TYR A 305 16.31 -22.85 43.12
N THR A 306 17.54 -22.68 42.66
CA THR A 306 18.66 -22.34 43.55
C THR A 306 18.52 -20.94 44.16
N VAL A 307 17.82 -20.03 43.49
CA VAL A 307 17.34 -18.75 44.03
C VAL A 307 15.83 -18.69 43.90
N ASP A 308 15.08 -18.38 44.96
CA ASP A 308 13.61 -18.23 44.89
C ASP A 308 13.24 -17.12 43.89
N PRO A 309 12.66 -17.43 42.72
CA PRO A 309 12.31 -16.43 41.72
C PRO A 309 11.22 -15.47 42.21
N SER A 310 10.44 -15.86 43.23
CA SER A 310 9.46 -14.99 43.87
C SER A 310 10.10 -13.95 44.81
N HIS A 311 11.31 -14.24 45.34
CA HIS A 311 12.03 -13.37 46.27
C HIS A 311 13.56 -13.45 46.05
N PRO A 312 14.09 -12.92 44.92
CA PRO A 312 15.50 -13.11 44.55
C PRO A 312 16.51 -12.62 45.59
N GLY A 313 16.16 -11.59 46.39
CA GLY A 313 17.00 -11.02 47.43
C GLY A 313 16.89 -11.69 48.82
N ALA A 314 16.04 -12.71 49.00
CA ALA A 314 15.79 -13.32 50.30
C ALA A 314 16.88 -14.31 50.75
N GLY A 315 17.82 -14.68 49.87
CA GLY A 315 18.86 -15.66 50.18
C GLY A 315 18.31 -17.09 50.37
N GLN A 316 17.23 -17.45 49.67
CA GLN A 316 16.53 -18.74 49.82
C GLN A 316 16.49 -19.52 48.50
N LEU A 317 16.51 -20.85 48.60
CA LEU A 317 16.15 -21.78 47.52
C LEU A 317 14.64 -22.07 47.59
N ARG A 318 14.05 -22.42 46.44
CA ARG A 318 12.65 -22.87 46.36
C ARG A 318 12.59 -24.26 45.73
N ILE A 319 11.84 -25.17 46.35
CA ILE A 319 11.60 -26.53 45.84
C ILE A 319 10.09 -26.73 45.71
N ASP A 320 9.65 -27.01 44.49
CA ASP A 320 8.27 -27.36 44.17
C ASP A 320 8.21 -28.87 43.94
N ALA A 321 7.30 -29.59 44.62
CA ALA A 321 7.22 -31.05 44.58
C ALA A 321 5.78 -31.56 44.41
N ALA A 322 5.59 -32.62 43.62
CA ALA A 322 4.33 -33.36 43.51
C ALA A 322 4.56 -34.88 43.40
N LEU A 323 3.49 -35.66 43.60
CA LEU A 323 3.52 -37.11 43.45
C LEU A 323 3.42 -37.50 41.96
N GLY A 324 4.15 -38.54 41.56
CA GLY A 324 4.18 -39.04 40.18
C GLY A 324 5.13 -38.26 39.26
N LEU A 325 4.82 -38.27 37.95
CA LEU A 325 5.65 -37.66 36.89
C LEU A 325 5.57 -36.13 36.89
N GLY A 326 6.69 -35.47 36.59
CA GLY A 326 6.88 -34.01 36.75
C GLY A 326 6.06 -33.15 35.79
N GLU A 327 5.40 -33.77 34.80
CA GLU A 327 4.56 -33.09 33.82
C GLU A 327 3.37 -32.34 34.48
N GLN A 328 2.91 -32.79 35.65
CA GLN A 328 1.85 -32.11 36.40
C GLN A 328 2.31 -30.80 37.05
N VAL A 329 3.58 -30.72 37.47
CA VAL A 329 4.19 -29.52 38.08
C VAL A 329 4.60 -28.54 36.99
N VAL A 330 5.30 -29.01 35.96
CA VAL A 330 5.82 -28.17 34.86
C VAL A 330 4.68 -27.71 33.93
N GLY A 331 3.70 -28.58 33.66
CA GLY A 331 2.53 -28.28 32.83
C GLY A 331 1.46 -27.41 33.51
N GLY A 332 1.62 -27.11 34.81
CA GLY A 332 0.74 -26.21 35.56
C GLY A 332 -0.70 -26.69 35.75
N SER A 333 -0.94 -28.00 35.64
CA SER A 333 -2.27 -28.61 35.77
C SER A 333 -2.68 -28.90 37.23
N ALA A 334 -1.73 -28.84 38.17
CA ALA A 334 -1.95 -28.99 39.61
C ALA A 334 -1.04 -28.04 40.42
N SER A 335 -1.42 -27.74 41.66
CA SER A 335 -0.60 -26.95 42.60
C SER A 335 0.40 -27.86 43.34
N PRO A 336 1.73 -27.61 43.27
CA PRO A 336 2.75 -28.39 43.95
C PRO A 336 2.86 -28.01 45.44
N ASP A 337 3.45 -28.91 46.24
CA ASP A 337 3.99 -28.54 47.54
C ASP A 337 5.16 -27.58 47.34
N VAL A 338 5.28 -26.56 48.17
CA VAL A 338 6.34 -25.54 48.08
C VAL A 338 7.15 -25.51 49.37
N PHE A 339 8.45 -25.75 49.24
CA PHE A 339 9.43 -25.61 50.32
C PHE A 339 10.36 -24.44 50.03
N ARG A 340 10.66 -23.64 51.05
CA ARG A 340 11.77 -22.68 51.00
C ARG A 340 12.86 -23.08 51.98
N VAL A 341 14.10 -23.06 51.50
CA VAL A 341 15.28 -23.45 52.25
C VAL A 341 16.24 -22.28 52.33
N ASP A 342 16.74 -21.96 53.52
CA ASP A 342 17.80 -20.95 53.67
C ASP A 342 19.11 -21.44 53.04
N ARG A 343 19.75 -20.60 52.21
CA ARG A 343 20.96 -20.98 51.47
C ARG A 343 22.20 -21.15 52.37
N GLY A 344 22.27 -20.44 53.50
CA GLY A 344 23.41 -20.46 54.40
C GLY A 344 23.30 -21.59 55.43
N GLU A 345 22.15 -21.70 56.09
CA GLU A 345 21.91 -22.69 57.14
C GLU A 345 21.45 -24.04 56.61
N LEU A 346 20.99 -24.12 55.35
CA LEU A 346 20.36 -25.31 54.76
C LEU A 346 19.25 -25.85 55.68
N ALA A 347 18.35 -24.96 56.10
CA ALA A 347 17.20 -25.26 56.93
C ALA A 347 15.89 -24.89 56.21
N ILE A 348 14.85 -25.72 56.36
CA ILE A 348 13.52 -25.42 55.82
C ILE A 348 12.92 -24.28 56.64
N VAL A 349 12.77 -23.11 56.02
CA VAL A 349 12.21 -21.90 56.66
C VAL A 349 10.72 -21.73 56.41
N HIS A 350 10.18 -22.38 55.38
CA HIS A 350 8.77 -22.32 55.03
C HIS A 350 8.33 -23.60 54.31
N ARG A 351 7.10 -24.05 54.59
CA ARG A 351 6.41 -25.13 53.88
C ARG A 351 4.97 -24.73 53.57
N ASP A 352 4.51 -25.04 52.37
CA ASP A 352 3.11 -24.95 51.94
C ASP A 352 2.75 -26.26 51.24
N ILE A 353 1.90 -27.06 51.89
CA ILE A 353 1.58 -28.43 51.45
C ILE A 353 0.16 -28.46 50.90
N GLN A 354 0.03 -28.91 49.65
CA GLN A 354 -1.27 -28.91 48.97
C GLN A 354 -2.06 -30.18 49.30
N PRO A 355 -3.40 -30.09 49.45
CA PRO A 355 -4.25 -31.25 49.63
C PRO A 355 -4.20 -32.17 48.41
N LYS A 356 -3.99 -33.47 48.67
CA LYS A 356 -3.86 -34.52 47.64
C LYS A 356 -5.08 -35.43 47.71
N GLY A 357 -5.92 -35.41 46.67
CA GLY A 357 -7.18 -36.16 46.62
C GLY A 357 -8.25 -35.61 47.59
N ASP A 358 -9.20 -36.47 48.00
CA ASP A 358 -10.34 -36.09 48.85
C ASP A 358 -9.99 -35.85 50.34
N ASN A 359 -8.73 -36.02 50.75
CA ASN A 359 -8.29 -35.86 52.14
C ASN A 359 -7.89 -34.41 52.44
N ALA A 360 -8.86 -33.60 52.88
CA ALA A 360 -8.69 -32.17 53.13
C ALA A 360 -8.21 -31.78 54.55
N HIS A 361 -8.00 -32.72 55.47
CA HIS A 361 -7.81 -32.39 56.90
C HIS A 361 -6.36 -32.39 57.42
N ASP A 362 -5.41 -33.05 56.76
CA ASP A 362 -3.97 -32.95 57.07
C ASP A 362 -3.13 -33.47 55.89
N PRO A 363 -2.69 -32.60 54.96
CA PRO A 363 -2.00 -33.07 53.77
C PRO A 363 -0.54 -33.45 54.07
N GLU A 364 -0.16 -34.69 53.74
CA GLU A 364 1.22 -35.16 53.85
C GLU A 364 2.10 -34.59 52.72
N PRO A 365 3.38 -34.25 52.97
CA PRO A 365 4.30 -33.74 51.94
C PRO A 365 4.66 -34.80 50.90
N ALA A 366 4.86 -34.39 49.65
CA ALA A 366 5.19 -35.27 48.52
C ALA A 366 6.57 -35.93 48.69
N VAL A 367 7.49 -35.22 49.35
CA VAL A 367 8.83 -35.70 49.71
C VAL A 367 9.14 -35.37 51.17
N PRO A 368 9.93 -36.21 51.87
CA PRO A 368 10.31 -35.96 53.26
C PRO A 368 11.31 -34.81 53.38
N ASP A 369 11.35 -34.13 54.54
CA ASP A 369 12.26 -33.01 54.82
C ASP A 369 13.74 -33.34 54.54
N ALA A 370 14.17 -34.59 54.80
CA ALA A 370 15.53 -35.04 54.49
C ALA A 370 15.85 -34.95 53.00
N ALA A 371 14.90 -35.32 52.12
CA ALA A 371 15.08 -35.21 50.68
C ALA A 371 15.08 -33.75 50.20
N VAL A 372 14.29 -32.87 50.84
CA VAL A 372 14.28 -31.42 50.56
C VAL A 372 15.65 -30.81 50.84
N LEU A 373 16.26 -31.14 51.98
CA LEU A 373 17.57 -30.64 52.35
C LEU A 373 18.69 -31.22 51.47
N GLU A 374 18.59 -32.50 51.10
CA GLU A 374 19.53 -33.14 50.17
C GLU A 374 19.47 -32.49 48.78
N LEU A 375 18.25 -32.25 48.25
CA LEU A 375 18.04 -31.49 47.01
C LEU A 375 18.66 -30.09 47.08
N ALA A 376 18.45 -29.36 48.18
CA ALA A 376 19.02 -28.03 48.35
C ALA A 376 20.56 -28.06 48.31
N GLY A 377 21.18 -29.02 48.99
CA GLY A 377 22.63 -29.23 48.97
C GLY A 377 23.16 -29.55 47.57
N PHE A 378 22.47 -30.42 46.82
CA PHE A 378 22.83 -30.71 45.43
C PHE A 378 22.60 -29.51 44.49
N GLY A 379 21.54 -28.73 44.70
CA GLY A 379 21.25 -27.52 43.94
C GLY A 379 22.38 -26.50 44.03
N LEU A 380 22.90 -26.24 45.23
CA LEU A 380 24.05 -25.34 45.41
C LEU A 380 25.33 -25.85 44.75
N ARG A 381 25.54 -27.17 44.71
CA ARG A 381 26.66 -27.77 43.96
C ARG A 381 26.50 -27.56 42.44
N LEU A 382 25.29 -27.72 41.91
CA LEU A 382 24.97 -27.47 40.51
C LEU A 382 25.15 -25.98 40.17
N GLU A 383 24.68 -25.06 41.02
CA GLU A 383 24.89 -23.62 40.88
C GLU A 383 26.38 -23.26 40.80
N ALA A 384 27.18 -23.77 41.74
CA ALA A 384 28.62 -23.54 41.76
C ALA A 384 29.33 -24.10 40.51
N HIS A 385 28.83 -25.22 39.98
CA HIS A 385 29.40 -25.86 38.79
C HIS A 385 29.08 -25.09 37.49
N PHE A 386 27.84 -24.65 37.32
CA PHE A 386 27.40 -23.91 36.13
C PHE A 386 27.62 -22.39 36.25
N ASN A 387 28.12 -21.92 37.39
CA ASN A 387 28.48 -20.52 37.67
C ASN A 387 27.33 -19.51 37.46
N ALA A 388 26.10 -19.94 37.73
CA ALA A 388 24.89 -19.11 37.65
C ALA A 388 23.75 -19.77 38.45
N PRO A 389 22.78 -19.00 38.97
CA PRO A 389 21.55 -19.55 39.53
C PRO A 389 20.89 -20.52 38.54
N GLN A 390 20.54 -21.71 39.01
CA GLN A 390 19.94 -22.80 38.24
C GLN A 390 18.44 -22.99 38.53
N ASP A 391 17.75 -23.40 37.47
CA ASP A 391 16.43 -24.04 37.40
C ASP A 391 16.67 -25.55 37.10
N ILE A 392 16.27 -26.42 38.02
CA ILE A 392 16.63 -27.85 38.01
C ILE A 392 15.38 -28.71 38.08
N GLU A 393 15.18 -29.59 37.09
CA GLU A 393 14.15 -30.64 37.15
C GLU A 393 14.72 -31.88 37.85
N TRP A 394 13.97 -32.46 38.77
CA TRP A 394 14.39 -33.64 39.53
C TRP A 394 13.24 -34.64 39.72
N ALA A 395 13.61 -35.90 39.96
CA ALA A 395 12.71 -36.97 40.34
C ALA A 395 13.29 -37.77 41.52
N GLN A 396 12.40 -38.34 42.33
CA GLN A 396 12.70 -39.34 43.32
C GLN A 396 12.13 -40.68 42.83
N ASP A 397 12.97 -41.70 42.68
CA ASP A 397 12.52 -43.04 42.29
C ASP A 397 11.80 -43.77 43.42
N GLN A 398 11.36 -45.01 43.17
CA GLN A 398 10.67 -45.85 44.15
C GLN A 398 11.55 -46.22 45.36
N ASP A 399 12.87 -46.24 45.18
CA ASP A 399 13.85 -46.54 46.23
C ASP A 399 14.24 -45.30 47.06
N GLY A 400 13.69 -44.13 46.71
CA GLY A 400 13.93 -42.86 47.40
C GLY A 400 15.16 -42.10 46.91
N ARG A 401 15.84 -42.57 45.86
CA ARG A 401 17.02 -41.93 45.29
C ARG A 401 16.61 -40.71 44.46
N LEU A 402 17.32 -39.59 44.67
CA LEU A 402 17.16 -38.37 43.89
C LEU A 402 17.94 -38.45 42.58
N VAL A 403 17.28 -38.14 41.47
CA VAL A 403 17.80 -38.15 40.11
C VAL A 403 17.52 -36.81 39.44
N PHE A 404 18.53 -36.18 38.86
CA PHE A 404 18.42 -34.91 38.15
C PHE A 404 18.09 -35.14 36.68
N LEU A 405 17.02 -34.51 36.20
CA LEU A 405 16.48 -34.71 34.86
C LEU A 405 16.85 -33.58 33.89
N GLN A 406 17.14 -32.39 34.41
CA GLN A 406 17.57 -31.21 33.64
C GLN A 406 18.18 -30.15 34.57
N SER A 407 19.12 -29.35 34.07
CA SER A 407 19.62 -28.15 34.75
C SER A 407 19.87 -27.06 33.71
N ARG A 408 19.40 -25.84 34.00
CA ARG A 408 19.59 -24.66 33.14
C ARG A 408 19.69 -23.37 33.95
N PRO A 409 20.28 -22.29 33.41
CA PRO A 409 20.30 -20.99 34.09
C PRO A 409 18.89 -20.43 34.34
N LEU A 410 18.66 -19.84 35.53
CA LEU A 410 17.36 -19.32 35.97
C LEU A 410 16.99 -17.95 35.35
N GLY A 411 17.92 -17.27 34.66
CA GLY A 411 17.63 -16.05 33.90
C GLY A 411 17.09 -14.88 34.74
N LEU A 412 17.52 -14.75 36.00
CA LEU A 412 17.11 -13.62 36.85
C LEU A 412 17.75 -12.33 36.34
N VAL A 413 16.92 -11.30 36.12
CA VAL A 413 17.41 -9.95 35.83
C VAL A 413 18.19 -9.47 37.04
N GLU A 414 19.49 -9.24 36.85
CA GLU A 414 20.31 -8.49 37.78
C GLU A 414 19.78 -7.06 37.77
N GLN A 415 18.78 -6.79 38.63
CA GLN A 415 18.51 -5.43 39.04
C GLN A 415 19.76 -4.99 39.80
N ALA A 416 20.69 -4.38 39.08
CA ALA A 416 21.61 -3.42 39.64
C ALA A 416 20.75 -2.33 40.30
N LEU A 417 20.33 -2.58 41.55
CA LEU A 417 19.88 -1.56 42.46
C LEU A 417 21.04 -0.56 42.52
N PRO A 418 20.89 0.69 42.06
CA PRO A 418 21.83 1.71 42.46
C PRO A 418 21.81 1.70 43.98
N ALA A 419 22.97 1.47 44.59
CA ALA A 419 23.17 1.62 46.02
C ALA A 419 22.95 3.10 46.39
N ALA A 420 21.69 3.51 46.53
CA ALA A 420 21.31 4.79 47.07
C ALA A 420 19.85 4.72 47.57
N GLN A 421 19.71 4.92 48.88
CA GLN A 421 18.47 5.28 49.61
C GLN A 421 17.57 4.12 50.06
N SER A 422 18.07 3.36 51.04
CA SER A 422 17.21 2.78 52.08
C SER A 422 16.85 3.85 53.11
N THR A 423 15.69 4.50 52.96
CA THR A 423 14.94 5.04 54.10
C THR A 423 13.45 5.16 53.76
N GLY A 424 12.62 4.27 54.34
CA GLY A 424 11.23 4.57 54.70
C GLY A 424 10.13 4.26 53.68
N GLN A 425 9.29 3.27 54.05
CA GLN A 425 7.94 2.93 53.54
C GLN A 425 7.83 2.38 52.10
N PRO A 426 7.00 1.33 51.86
CA PRO A 426 6.68 0.88 50.51
C PRO A 426 5.94 2.00 49.79
N ALA A 427 6.55 2.54 48.74
CA ALA A 427 5.94 3.59 47.92
C ALA A 427 4.68 3.01 47.26
N VAL A 428 3.51 3.40 47.75
CA VAL A 428 2.25 3.19 47.04
C VAL A 428 2.38 3.94 45.71
N PHE A 429 2.21 3.25 44.59
CA PHE A 429 2.27 3.85 43.26
C PHE A 429 1.30 5.04 43.21
N ALA A 430 1.81 6.25 42.89
CA ALA A 430 1.00 7.45 42.76
C ALA A 430 -0.08 7.20 41.70
N GLY A 431 -1.36 7.22 42.10
CA GLY A 431 -2.50 6.97 41.20
C GLY A 431 -3.34 5.73 41.52
N ILE A 432 -2.96 4.90 42.49
CA ILE A 432 -3.79 3.74 42.94
C ILE A 432 -4.75 4.12 44.09
N GLU A 433 -4.56 5.31 44.67
CA GLU A 433 -5.39 5.85 45.75
C GLU A 433 -6.86 5.97 45.32
N GLY A 434 -7.74 5.18 45.95
CA GLY A 434 -9.18 5.16 45.68
C GLY A 434 -9.64 4.07 44.69
N MET A 435 -8.73 3.28 44.09
CA MET A 435 -9.11 2.17 43.23
C MET A 435 -9.65 0.97 44.03
N GLU A 436 -10.65 0.28 43.49
CA GLU A 436 -11.21 -0.94 44.08
C GLU A 436 -10.20 -2.09 43.95
N LEU A 437 -9.89 -2.75 45.08
CA LEU A 437 -9.07 -3.97 45.09
C LEU A 437 -9.92 -5.16 44.63
N VAL A 438 -9.63 -5.68 43.43
CA VAL A 438 -10.37 -6.80 42.82
C VAL A 438 -9.84 -8.14 43.33
N LEU A 439 -8.52 -8.27 43.41
CA LEU A 439 -7.85 -9.50 43.83
C LEU A 439 -6.60 -9.18 44.66
N SER A 440 -6.36 -10.00 45.68
CA SER A 440 -5.17 -9.94 46.52
C SER A 440 -4.76 -11.36 46.87
N GLY A 441 -3.51 -11.73 46.59
CA GLY A 441 -3.02 -13.10 46.76
C GLY A 441 -2.37 -13.65 45.50
N GLY A 442 -2.14 -14.96 45.45
CA GLY A 442 -1.37 -15.62 44.40
C GLY A 442 0.14 -15.54 44.60
N GLN A 443 0.89 -15.98 43.59
CA GLN A 443 2.35 -16.07 43.58
C GLN A 443 2.90 -15.24 42.43
N THR A 444 3.88 -14.39 42.74
CA THR A 444 4.59 -13.60 41.72
C THR A 444 5.51 -14.51 40.93
N ALA A 445 5.17 -14.74 39.67
CA ALA A 445 5.99 -15.53 38.73
C ALA A 445 7.01 -14.65 38.02
N SER A 446 6.60 -13.44 37.63
CA SER A 446 7.43 -12.42 36.99
C SER A 446 7.06 -11.05 37.58
N PRO A 447 8.02 -10.29 38.13
CA PRO A 447 7.74 -9.02 38.78
C PRO A 447 7.39 -7.90 37.79
N GLY A 448 6.73 -6.85 38.28
CA GLY A 448 6.45 -5.63 37.53
C GLY A 448 4.99 -5.18 37.66
N ASN A 449 4.71 -3.99 37.13
CA ASN A 449 3.44 -3.30 37.30
C ASN A 449 2.92 -2.84 35.93
N VAL A 450 1.66 -3.15 35.61
CA VAL A 450 1.05 -2.86 34.30
C VAL A 450 -0.44 -2.56 34.41
N SER A 451 -0.95 -1.75 33.49
CA SER A 451 -2.39 -1.50 33.33
C SER A 451 -2.85 -1.82 31.92
N GLY A 452 -4.04 -2.40 31.79
CA GLY A 452 -4.65 -2.72 30.50
C GLY A 452 -6.04 -3.36 30.62
N PRO A 453 -6.71 -3.58 29.48
CA PRO A 453 -7.97 -4.33 29.46
C PRO A 453 -7.71 -5.82 29.78
N ALA A 454 -8.52 -6.42 30.64
CA ALA A 454 -8.48 -7.84 30.92
C ALA A 454 -9.07 -8.65 29.75
N VAL A 455 -8.37 -9.69 29.31
CA VAL A 455 -8.89 -10.63 28.31
C VAL A 455 -8.91 -12.02 28.92
N LEU A 456 -10.08 -12.65 28.91
CA LEU A 456 -10.23 -14.03 29.39
C LEU A 456 -9.72 -15.00 28.32
N ALA A 457 -8.72 -15.81 28.67
CA ALA A 457 -8.15 -16.79 27.77
C ALA A 457 -9.20 -17.85 27.38
N SER A 458 -9.30 -18.12 26.08
CA SER A 458 -10.17 -19.16 25.52
C SER A 458 -9.49 -19.81 24.31
N ALA A 459 -9.98 -20.97 23.87
CA ALA A 459 -9.46 -21.65 22.68
C ALA A 459 -9.59 -20.84 21.38
N ALA A 460 -10.42 -19.79 21.37
CA ALA A 460 -10.64 -18.90 20.23
C ALA A 460 -9.90 -17.55 20.39
N LEU A 461 -8.97 -17.43 21.35
CA LEU A 461 -8.17 -16.22 21.52
C LEU A 461 -7.40 -15.93 20.22
N THR A 462 -7.55 -14.72 19.69
CA THR A 462 -6.80 -14.29 18.50
C THR A 462 -5.64 -13.36 18.88
N PRO A 463 -4.60 -13.25 18.03
CA PRO A 463 -3.47 -12.33 18.27
C PRO A 463 -3.90 -10.88 18.51
N GLU A 464 -4.93 -10.41 17.79
CA GLU A 464 -5.44 -9.03 17.89
C GLU A 464 -6.11 -8.77 19.25
N GLN A 465 -6.77 -9.78 19.82
CA GLN A 465 -7.39 -9.68 21.14
C GLN A 465 -6.35 -9.63 22.27
N ALA A 466 -5.20 -10.26 22.07
CA ALA A 466 -4.13 -10.29 23.08
C ALA A 466 -3.29 -9.01 23.09
N GLU A 467 -3.28 -8.23 22.00
CA GLU A 467 -2.43 -7.05 21.84
C GLU A 467 -2.75 -5.99 22.91
N GLY A 468 -1.77 -5.71 23.76
CA GLY A 468 -1.89 -4.69 24.81
C GLY A 468 -2.82 -5.06 25.98
N ALA A 469 -3.30 -6.30 26.06
CA ALA A 469 -4.22 -6.75 27.12
C ALA A 469 -3.49 -7.37 28.33
N ILE A 470 -4.17 -7.47 29.48
CA ILE A 470 -3.76 -8.34 30.59
C ILE A 470 -4.52 -9.65 30.43
N LEU A 471 -3.80 -10.74 30.15
CA LEU A 471 -4.39 -12.05 29.90
C LEU A 471 -4.74 -12.72 31.23
N VAL A 472 -6.00 -13.14 31.37
CA VAL A 472 -6.53 -13.80 32.57
C VAL A 472 -6.98 -15.22 32.18
N ALA A 473 -6.38 -16.24 32.75
CA ALA A 473 -6.61 -17.63 32.37
C ALA A 473 -6.88 -18.53 33.59
N ARG A 474 -7.57 -19.64 33.37
CA ARG A 474 -7.81 -20.62 34.45
C ARG A 474 -6.55 -21.41 34.78
N THR A 475 -5.78 -21.81 33.77
CA THR A 475 -4.57 -22.63 33.92
C THR A 475 -3.40 -21.98 33.19
N ALA A 476 -2.18 -22.34 33.59
CA ALA A 476 -0.94 -21.92 32.95
C ALA A 476 -0.63 -22.72 31.67
N ALA A 477 -1.60 -22.78 30.75
CA ALA A 477 -1.54 -23.67 29.61
C ALA A 477 -0.46 -23.24 28.56
N PRO A 478 0.30 -24.19 27.98
CA PRO A 478 1.40 -23.87 27.04
C PRO A 478 0.98 -23.21 25.72
N ASP A 479 -0.30 -23.32 25.35
CA ASP A 479 -0.92 -22.67 24.20
C ASP A 479 -1.02 -21.15 24.37
N LEU A 480 -0.87 -20.63 25.59
CA LEU A 480 -0.85 -19.19 25.88
C LEU A 480 0.53 -18.55 25.65
N ALA A 481 1.60 -19.35 25.59
CA ALA A 481 2.97 -18.86 25.36
C ALA A 481 3.17 -17.97 24.11
N PRO A 482 2.54 -18.23 22.94
CA PRO A 482 2.68 -17.36 21.76
C PRO A 482 2.25 -15.91 22.01
N TYR A 483 1.31 -15.68 22.92
CA TYR A 483 0.73 -14.37 23.22
C TYR A 483 1.59 -13.53 24.18
N MET A 484 2.58 -14.12 24.86
CA MET A 484 3.38 -13.43 25.89
C MET A 484 4.08 -12.17 25.35
N SER A 485 4.45 -12.17 24.06
CA SER A 485 5.02 -11.00 23.39
C SER A 485 4.05 -9.85 23.07
N ARG A 486 2.73 -10.10 23.15
CA ARG A 486 1.67 -9.16 22.79
C ARG A 486 0.94 -8.61 24.01
N VAL A 487 0.83 -9.43 25.06
CA VAL A 487 0.15 -9.07 26.30
C VAL A 487 1.03 -8.19 27.18
N ARG A 488 0.39 -7.39 28.04
CA ARG A 488 1.04 -6.57 29.05
C ARG A 488 1.25 -7.30 30.36
N GLY A 489 0.38 -8.25 30.69
CA GLY A 489 0.43 -8.97 31.96
C GLY A 489 -0.28 -10.31 31.86
N LEU A 490 0.00 -11.19 32.81
CA LEU A 490 -0.59 -12.52 32.91
C LEU A 490 -1.14 -12.76 34.33
N ILE A 491 -2.35 -13.29 34.42
CA ILE A 491 -2.97 -13.73 35.67
C ILE A 491 -3.54 -15.13 35.47
N THR A 492 -3.18 -16.10 36.33
CA THR A 492 -3.77 -17.46 36.29
C THR A 492 -4.39 -17.89 37.61
N ASP A 493 -5.49 -18.64 37.56
CA ASP A 493 -6.11 -19.24 38.76
C ASP A 493 -5.28 -20.41 39.31
N LEU A 494 -4.77 -21.24 38.40
CA LEU A 494 -4.00 -22.45 38.70
C LEU A 494 -2.61 -22.40 38.04
N GLY A 495 -1.69 -23.17 38.60
CA GLY A 495 -0.29 -23.27 38.17
C GLY A 495 0.63 -22.41 39.03
N GLY A 496 1.79 -22.97 39.40
CA GLY A 496 2.78 -22.28 40.23
C GLY A 496 3.78 -21.44 39.42
N VAL A 497 4.70 -20.77 40.12
CA VAL A 497 5.82 -20.04 39.49
C VAL A 497 6.80 -20.98 38.75
N ALA A 498 6.69 -22.28 39.02
CA ALA A 498 7.43 -23.34 38.35
C ALA A 498 6.80 -23.78 37.01
N SER A 499 5.60 -23.29 36.68
CA SER A 499 4.95 -23.66 35.42
C SER A 499 5.75 -23.15 34.21
N HIS A 500 5.57 -23.83 33.09
CA HIS A 500 6.18 -23.45 31.82
C HIS A 500 5.84 -22.00 31.45
N LEU A 501 4.57 -21.62 31.52
CA LEU A 501 4.12 -20.26 31.18
C LEU A 501 4.72 -19.19 32.12
N ALA A 502 4.96 -19.50 33.40
CA ALA A 502 5.65 -18.59 34.33
C ALA A 502 7.09 -18.29 33.88
N SER A 503 7.81 -19.31 33.40
CA SER A 503 9.16 -19.14 32.86
C SER A 503 9.16 -18.29 31.59
N VAL A 504 8.20 -18.52 30.69
CA VAL A 504 8.03 -17.69 29.48
C VAL A 504 7.71 -16.24 29.87
N ALA A 505 6.82 -16.01 30.83
CA ALA A 505 6.50 -14.65 31.28
C ALA A 505 7.73 -13.89 31.82
N ARG A 506 8.62 -14.56 32.57
CA ARG A 506 9.90 -13.99 33.03
C ARG A 506 10.81 -13.62 31.86
N GLU A 507 10.94 -14.53 30.90
CA GLU A 507 11.76 -14.34 29.70
C GLU A 507 11.29 -13.13 28.87
N PHE A 508 9.98 -12.92 28.75
CA PHE A 508 9.39 -11.78 28.04
C PHE A 508 9.24 -10.52 28.92
N ASN A 509 9.67 -10.53 30.18
CA ASN A 509 9.42 -9.46 31.16
C ASN A 509 7.94 -9.05 31.27
N VAL A 510 7.04 -10.02 31.11
CA VAL A 510 5.60 -9.83 31.31
C VAL A 510 5.31 -10.01 32.79
N PRO A 511 4.81 -9.00 33.51
CA PRO A 511 4.41 -9.18 34.90
C PRO A 511 3.34 -10.26 35.03
N ALA A 512 3.56 -11.22 35.93
CA ALA A 512 2.75 -12.42 36.02
C ALA A 512 2.42 -12.80 37.46
N LEU A 513 1.12 -13.01 37.70
CA LEU A 513 0.56 -13.50 38.96
C LEU A 513 -0.10 -14.85 38.73
N MET A 514 0.39 -15.89 39.39
CA MET A 514 -0.09 -17.27 39.21
C MET A 514 -0.76 -17.78 40.49
N ASP A 515 -1.49 -18.89 40.41
CA ASP A 515 -2.14 -19.54 41.57
C ASP A 515 -3.06 -18.58 42.36
N THR A 516 -3.79 -17.72 41.65
CA THR A 516 -4.72 -16.74 42.26
C THR A 516 -6.04 -17.36 42.74
N ARG A 517 -6.29 -18.62 42.36
CA ARG A 517 -7.47 -19.44 42.68
C ARG A 517 -8.79 -19.00 42.03
N ASP A 518 -9.10 -17.70 42.00
CA ASP A 518 -10.41 -17.20 41.55
C ASP A 518 -10.38 -15.90 40.72
N ALA A 519 -9.25 -15.55 40.09
CA ALA A 519 -9.15 -14.41 39.20
C ALA A 519 -10.13 -14.47 38.02
N THR A 520 -10.31 -15.63 37.37
CA THR A 520 -11.25 -15.74 36.23
C THR A 520 -12.71 -15.51 36.63
N ALA A 521 -13.06 -15.72 37.91
CA ALA A 521 -14.40 -15.46 38.43
C ALA A 521 -14.60 -13.99 38.84
N ARG A 522 -13.54 -13.28 39.21
CA ARG A 522 -13.60 -11.89 39.71
C ARG A 522 -13.31 -10.83 38.65
N ILE A 523 -12.59 -11.18 37.58
CA ILE A 523 -12.19 -10.26 36.52
C ILE A 523 -12.99 -10.59 35.25
N SER A 524 -13.82 -9.64 34.81
CA SER A 524 -14.59 -9.79 33.57
C SER A 524 -13.78 -9.36 32.34
N ALA A 525 -14.03 -9.99 31.19
CA ALA A 525 -13.42 -9.59 29.92
C ALA A 525 -13.74 -8.12 29.58
N GLY A 526 -12.75 -7.41 29.06
CA GLY A 526 -12.80 -5.98 28.74
C GLY A 526 -12.68 -5.05 29.95
N ARG A 527 -12.70 -5.58 31.20
CA ARG A 527 -12.53 -4.75 32.39
C ARG A 527 -11.11 -4.20 32.44
N GLU A 528 -11.00 -2.88 32.55
CA GLU A 528 -9.73 -2.23 32.81
C GLU A 528 -9.21 -2.57 34.20
N ILE A 529 -7.98 -3.07 34.27
CA ILE A 529 -7.33 -3.48 35.51
C ILE A 529 -5.89 -3.00 35.56
N THR A 530 -5.39 -2.87 36.79
CA THR A 530 -3.98 -2.60 37.10
C THR A 530 -3.44 -3.76 37.91
N LEU A 531 -2.45 -4.46 37.36
CA LEU A 531 -1.75 -5.57 38.00
C LEU A 531 -0.47 -5.04 38.65
N LEU A 532 -0.35 -5.24 39.95
CA LEU A 532 0.88 -5.08 40.71
C LEU A 532 1.40 -6.47 41.10
N ALA A 533 2.27 -7.03 40.27
CA ALA A 533 2.67 -8.43 40.42
C ALA A 533 3.53 -8.65 41.69
N GLN A 534 4.37 -7.68 42.07
CA GLN A 534 5.23 -7.77 43.27
C GLN A 534 4.42 -7.70 44.56
N GLU A 535 3.43 -6.81 44.61
CA GLU A 535 2.54 -6.62 45.76
C GLU A 535 1.42 -7.66 45.81
N ARG A 536 1.27 -8.48 44.76
CA ARG A 536 0.25 -9.52 44.61
C ARG A 536 -1.17 -8.96 44.67
N LYS A 537 -1.39 -7.84 43.99
CA LYS A 537 -2.67 -7.13 43.97
C LYS A 537 -3.11 -6.77 42.56
N VAL A 538 -4.43 -6.83 42.35
CA VAL A 538 -5.09 -6.39 41.13
C VAL A 538 -6.15 -5.38 41.50
N TYR A 539 -6.08 -4.20 40.91
CA TYR A 539 -7.03 -3.10 41.11
C TYR A 539 -7.90 -2.89 39.88
N ALA A 540 -9.12 -2.40 40.10
CA ALA A 540 -10.00 -1.97 39.01
C ALA A 540 -9.63 -0.56 38.54
N GLY A 541 -9.51 -0.39 37.22
CA GLY A 541 -9.15 0.89 36.57
C GLY A 541 -7.73 0.90 36.02
N LEU A 542 -7.47 1.87 35.13
CA LEU A 542 -6.15 2.10 34.53
C LEU A 542 -5.36 3.15 35.30
N VAL A 543 -4.07 2.89 35.47
CA VAL A 543 -3.07 3.92 35.80
C VAL A 543 -2.38 4.29 34.47
N PRO A 544 -2.57 5.51 33.92
CA PRO A 544 -2.08 5.88 32.58
C PRO A 544 -0.57 5.71 32.39
N GLU A 545 0.22 5.88 33.45
CA GLU A 545 1.68 5.70 33.42
C GLU A 545 2.07 4.23 33.23
N LEU A 546 1.30 3.31 33.82
CA LEU A 546 1.44 1.86 33.68
C LEU A 546 0.72 1.31 32.43
N ALA A 547 -0.03 2.17 31.73
CA ALA A 547 -0.68 1.86 30.46
C ALA A 547 0.21 2.13 29.23
N ARG A 548 1.44 2.62 29.42
CA ARG A 548 2.45 2.71 28.35
C ARG A 548 3.11 1.36 28.15
N LYS A 549 3.38 0.98 26.89
CA LYS A 549 4.10 -0.25 26.55
C LYS A 549 5.42 -0.22 27.33
N LEU A 550 5.64 -1.19 28.22
CA LEU A 550 6.97 -1.41 28.78
C LEU A 550 7.90 -1.52 27.56
N PRO A 551 9.04 -0.81 27.52
CA PRO A 551 9.99 -0.99 26.43
C PRO A 551 10.33 -2.48 26.39
N SER A 552 9.81 -3.16 25.36
CA SER A 552 10.36 -4.44 24.95
C SER A 552 11.84 -4.18 24.82
N ARG A 553 12.66 -4.97 25.52
CA ARG A 553 14.13 -4.86 25.52
C ARG A 553 14.55 -4.31 24.16
N ASP A 554 15.10 -3.09 24.14
CA ASP A 554 15.78 -2.63 22.94
C ASP A 554 16.82 -3.71 22.70
N MET A 555 16.56 -4.62 21.75
CA MET A 555 17.56 -5.55 21.21
C MET A 555 18.54 -4.74 20.36
N GLY A 556 18.87 -3.53 20.82
CA GLY A 556 19.67 -2.50 20.17
C GLY A 556 21.16 -2.78 20.25
N GLU A 557 21.59 -3.86 20.93
CA GLU A 557 22.99 -4.27 20.95
C GLU A 557 23.24 -5.72 20.47
N ASN A 558 22.25 -6.62 20.52
CA ASN A 558 22.40 -8.00 20.02
C ASN A 558 21.43 -8.26 18.86
N ILE A 559 21.84 -7.82 17.68
CA ILE A 559 21.12 -8.07 16.43
C ILE A 559 21.31 -9.54 16.11
N GLY A 560 20.28 -10.38 16.35
CA GLY A 560 20.37 -11.80 16.03
C GLY A 560 20.80 -12.05 14.58
N PRO A 561 21.30 -13.26 14.24
CA PRO A 561 21.85 -13.59 12.92
C PRO A 561 21.01 -13.10 11.72
N ILE A 562 19.67 -13.22 11.79
CA ILE A 562 18.75 -12.74 10.75
C ILE A 562 18.87 -11.24 10.53
N GLY A 563 18.88 -10.44 11.60
CA GLY A 563 18.96 -8.99 11.51
C GLY A 563 20.32 -8.52 11.01
N SER A 564 21.40 -9.20 11.41
CA SER A 564 22.75 -8.93 10.89
C SER A 564 22.79 -9.16 9.38
N HIS A 565 22.22 -10.29 8.93
CA HIS A 565 22.13 -10.64 7.51
C HIS A 565 21.30 -9.63 6.71
N LEU A 566 20.16 -9.18 7.26
CA LEU A 566 19.31 -8.18 6.62
C LEU A 566 20.04 -6.83 6.47
N ARG A 567 20.77 -6.37 7.49
CA ARG A 567 21.54 -5.12 7.40
C ARG A 567 22.68 -5.21 6.39
N GLU A 568 23.36 -6.36 6.35
CA GLU A 568 24.42 -6.57 5.37
C GLU A 568 23.84 -6.50 3.95
N LEU A 569 22.71 -7.16 3.69
CA LEU A 569 21.97 -7.03 2.43
C LEU A 569 21.58 -5.58 2.14
N LEU A 570 20.91 -4.91 3.08
CA LEU A 570 20.44 -3.53 2.89
C LEU A 570 21.58 -2.55 2.64
N SER A 571 22.76 -2.75 3.24
CA SER A 571 23.94 -1.91 3.01
C SER A 571 24.44 -1.91 1.56
N ARG A 572 24.00 -2.85 0.74
CA ARG A 572 24.33 -2.97 -0.70
C ARG A 572 23.13 -2.73 -1.61
N ILE A 573 21.92 -2.70 -1.04
CA ILE A 573 20.66 -2.56 -1.79
C ILE A 573 20.11 -1.13 -1.69
N SER A 574 19.96 -0.61 -0.47
CA SER A 574 19.16 0.60 -0.15
C SER A 574 19.86 1.95 -0.33
N PRO A 575 21.18 2.12 -0.05
CA PRO A 575 21.80 3.44 -0.14
C PRO A 575 21.61 4.09 -1.51
N LEU A 576 21.11 5.33 -1.50
CA LEU A 576 20.91 6.13 -2.70
C LEU A 576 22.05 7.14 -2.85
N ASN A 577 22.99 6.83 -3.72
CA ASN A 577 24.15 7.67 -4.01
C ASN A 577 23.87 8.62 -5.18
N LEU A 578 23.05 8.20 -6.15
CA LEU A 578 22.66 9.00 -7.31
C LEU A 578 21.45 9.91 -7.05
N THR A 579 21.68 11.05 -6.39
CA THR A 579 20.59 11.97 -6.00
C THR A 579 20.30 13.09 -7.00
N ASP A 580 21.33 13.64 -7.67
CA ASP A 580 21.19 14.75 -8.65
C ASP A 580 21.31 14.26 -10.11
N PRO A 581 20.21 14.27 -10.90
CA PRO A 581 20.21 13.94 -12.33
C PRO A 581 21.12 14.78 -13.21
N ASN A 582 21.44 16.02 -12.79
CA ASN A 582 22.24 16.96 -13.56
C ASN A 582 23.74 16.87 -13.25
N SER A 583 24.12 16.03 -12.29
CA SER A 583 25.52 15.82 -11.90
C SER A 583 26.29 15.08 -12.99
N GLU A 584 27.59 15.40 -13.13
CA GLU A 584 28.52 14.65 -13.98
C GLU A 584 28.71 13.20 -13.51
N GLU A 585 28.39 12.91 -12.24
CA GLU A 585 28.44 11.56 -11.66
C GLU A 585 27.19 10.71 -11.97
N PHE A 586 26.16 11.27 -12.61
CA PHE A 586 24.93 10.55 -13.00
C PHE A 586 25.15 9.69 -14.26
N THR A 587 26.05 8.72 -14.16
CA THR A 587 26.41 7.78 -15.23
C THR A 587 26.12 6.34 -14.80
N PRO A 588 26.07 5.38 -15.75
CA PRO A 588 25.97 3.96 -15.41
C PRO A 588 27.05 3.54 -14.39
N GLU A 589 28.30 3.96 -14.57
CA GLU A 589 29.43 3.63 -13.70
C GLU A 589 29.31 4.21 -12.28
N GLY A 590 28.47 5.23 -12.10
CA GLY A 590 28.13 5.80 -10.80
C GLY A 590 27.19 4.92 -9.98
N CYS A 591 26.54 3.91 -10.57
CA CYS A 591 25.61 3.02 -9.88
C CYS A 591 26.37 2.02 -9.00
N ARG A 592 26.17 2.07 -7.67
CA ARG A 592 26.83 1.18 -6.71
C ARG A 592 25.87 0.24 -5.99
N THR A 593 24.58 0.57 -5.97
CA THR A 593 23.53 -0.21 -5.32
C THR A 593 22.40 -0.53 -6.28
N LEU A 594 21.50 -1.44 -5.88
CA LEU A 594 20.26 -1.67 -6.63
C LEU A 594 19.38 -0.42 -6.68
N HIS A 595 19.34 0.37 -5.61
CA HIS A 595 18.58 1.63 -5.59
C HIS A 595 19.15 2.67 -6.58
N ASP A 596 20.48 2.74 -6.71
CA ASP A 596 21.12 3.58 -7.74
C ASP A 596 20.71 3.15 -9.16
N LEU A 597 20.68 1.85 -9.45
CA LEU A 597 20.25 1.31 -10.75
C LEU A 597 18.79 1.66 -11.05
N ILE A 598 17.90 1.49 -10.07
CA ILE A 598 16.47 1.88 -10.18
C ILE A 598 16.38 3.38 -10.50
N ARG A 599 17.08 4.22 -9.73
CA ARG A 599 17.04 5.68 -9.88
C ARG A 599 17.59 6.15 -11.22
N PHE A 600 18.76 5.63 -11.62
CA PHE A 600 19.37 5.93 -12.90
C PHE A 600 18.44 5.57 -14.05
N ALA A 601 17.92 4.34 -14.03
CA ALA A 601 17.12 3.86 -15.14
C ALA A 601 15.78 4.59 -15.25
N HIS A 602 15.15 4.94 -14.12
CA HIS A 602 13.93 5.77 -14.09
C HIS A 602 14.17 7.11 -14.77
N GLU A 603 15.22 7.82 -14.39
CA GLU A 603 15.54 9.14 -14.96
C GLU A 603 15.81 9.04 -16.48
N LYS A 604 16.57 8.03 -16.92
CA LYS A 604 16.85 7.85 -18.35
C LYS A 604 15.62 7.42 -19.14
N ALA A 605 14.78 6.55 -18.61
CA ALA A 605 13.53 6.13 -19.25
C ALA A 605 12.59 7.32 -19.51
N MET A 606 12.46 8.22 -18.54
CA MET A 606 11.71 9.48 -18.72
C MET A 606 12.29 10.30 -19.89
N GLY A 607 13.61 10.50 -19.91
CA GLY A 607 14.28 11.24 -20.99
C GLY A 607 14.11 10.62 -22.39
N GLU A 608 14.05 9.30 -22.50
CA GLU A 608 13.78 8.60 -23.77
C GLU A 608 12.35 8.86 -24.27
N MET A 609 11.37 8.89 -23.36
CA MET A 609 9.96 9.13 -23.69
C MET A 609 9.72 10.56 -24.18
N PHE A 610 10.37 11.57 -23.58
CA PHE A 610 10.27 12.95 -24.05
C PHE A 610 10.74 13.16 -25.51
N ASN A 611 11.72 12.38 -25.95
CA ASN A 611 12.33 12.53 -27.27
C ASN A 611 11.54 11.84 -28.41
N LEU A 612 10.55 10.99 -28.10
CA LEU A 612 9.72 10.30 -29.10
C LEU A 612 8.94 11.26 -30.02
N SER A 613 8.57 12.45 -29.52
CA SER A 613 7.91 13.53 -30.28
C SER A 613 8.69 14.01 -31.50
N SER A 614 10.03 13.95 -31.45
CA SER A 614 10.91 14.38 -32.55
C SER A 614 11.04 13.34 -33.66
N MET A 615 10.81 12.06 -33.34
CA MET A 615 11.03 10.92 -34.24
C MET A 615 9.76 10.47 -35.00
N SER A 616 8.56 10.87 -34.55
CA SER A 616 7.28 10.44 -35.14
C SER A 616 7.01 10.99 -36.55
N LYS A 617 7.80 11.94 -37.04
CA LYS A 617 7.73 12.45 -38.42
C LYS A 617 8.02 11.40 -39.50
N GLU A 618 8.66 10.27 -39.16
CA GLU A 618 9.22 9.36 -40.16
C GLU A 618 8.53 8.00 -40.33
N SER A 619 7.53 7.58 -39.52
CA SER A 619 6.98 6.21 -39.71
C SER A 619 5.59 5.82 -39.16
N SER A 620 4.77 6.71 -38.58
CA SER A 620 3.48 6.30 -37.99
C SER A 620 2.26 6.59 -38.88
N VAL A 621 1.33 5.63 -38.96
CA VAL A 621 -0.03 5.87 -39.46
C VAL A 621 -0.68 6.89 -38.52
N SER A 622 -1.01 8.07 -39.02
CA SER A 622 -1.65 9.13 -38.23
C SER A 622 -2.90 9.62 -38.94
N GLN A 623 -3.93 9.99 -38.16
CA GLN A 623 -5.20 10.48 -38.70
C GLN A 623 -5.55 11.82 -38.06
N THR A 624 -6.06 12.74 -38.88
CA THR A 624 -6.43 14.09 -38.45
C THR A 624 -7.77 14.07 -37.72
N MET A 625 -7.82 14.70 -36.55
CA MET A 625 -9.06 15.03 -35.87
C MET A 625 -9.64 16.31 -36.45
N LYS A 626 -10.93 16.27 -36.81
CA LYS A 626 -11.68 17.45 -37.21
C LYS A 626 -12.38 18.02 -35.99
N ALA A 627 -11.78 19.05 -35.40
CA ALA A 627 -12.36 19.79 -34.31
C ALA A 627 -12.85 21.18 -34.75
N ASN A 628 -13.76 21.74 -33.98
CA ASN A 628 -14.30 23.09 -34.19
C ASN A 628 -13.48 24.19 -33.49
N ILE A 629 -12.28 23.85 -33.03
CA ILE A 629 -11.22 24.78 -32.65
C ILE A 629 -10.25 24.92 -33.84
N PRO A 630 -9.58 26.07 -34.05
CA PRO A 630 -8.63 26.28 -35.15
C PRO A 630 -7.31 25.53 -34.92
N LEU A 631 -7.40 24.23 -34.67
CA LEU A 631 -6.30 23.31 -34.40
C LEU A 631 -6.49 22.04 -35.24
N SER A 632 -5.52 21.74 -36.10
CA SER A 632 -5.42 20.45 -36.78
C SER A 632 -4.48 19.55 -35.97
N MET A 633 -5.00 18.44 -35.44
CA MET A 633 -4.25 17.51 -34.61
C MET A 633 -4.26 16.11 -35.21
N HIS A 634 -3.09 15.51 -35.33
CA HIS A 634 -2.88 14.15 -35.80
C HIS A 634 -2.72 13.22 -34.60
N PHE A 635 -3.52 12.15 -34.54
CA PHE A 635 -3.39 11.16 -33.48
C PHE A 635 -2.60 9.96 -33.95
N ILE A 636 -1.78 9.44 -33.03
CA ILE A 636 -1.07 8.17 -33.12
C ILE A 636 -1.45 7.37 -31.89
N ASP A 637 -2.24 6.31 -32.07
CA ASP A 637 -2.67 5.46 -30.96
C ASP A 637 -1.63 4.36 -30.71
N LEU A 638 -1.07 4.36 -29.50
CA LEU A 638 -0.10 3.40 -28.99
C LEU A 638 -0.78 2.15 -28.41
N GLY A 639 -2.10 2.19 -28.21
CA GLY A 639 -2.93 1.14 -27.65
C GLY A 639 -3.90 1.68 -26.60
N GLY A 640 -5.21 1.50 -26.83
CA GLY A 640 -6.26 1.91 -25.89
C GLY A 640 -6.45 3.43 -25.74
N GLY A 641 -5.73 4.24 -26.53
CA GLY A 641 -5.85 5.70 -26.50
C GLY A 641 -7.06 6.22 -27.29
N LEU A 642 -7.49 5.50 -28.34
CA LEU A 642 -8.71 5.78 -29.11
C LEU A 642 -9.70 4.61 -29.06
N ALA A 643 -10.93 4.87 -29.51
CA ALA A 643 -11.98 3.85 -29.63
C ALA A 643 -11.59 2.72 -30.60
N GLU A 644 -11.96 1.48 -30.26
CA GLU A 644 -11.66 0.30 -31.07
C GLU A 644 -12.33 0.34 -32.46
N GLY A 645 -11.64 -0.20 -33.47
CA GLY A 645 -12.17 -0.36 -34.82
C GLY A 645 -11.98 0.83 -35.76
N LEU A 646 -11.40 1.95 -35.30
CA LEU A 646 -11.11 3.10 -36.15
C LEU A 646 -9.98 2.82 -37.16
N THR A 647 -10.14 3.37 -38.37
CA THR A 647 -9.24 3.18 -39.50
C THR A 647 -8.74 4.51 -40.08
N THR A 648 -7.73 4.47 -40.94
CA THR A 648 -7.22 5.62 -41.72
C THR A 648 -8.25 6.27 -42.64
N CYS A 649 -9.42 5.64 -42.79
CA CYS A 649 -10.54 6.18 -43.57
C CYS A 649 -11.57 6.89 -42.70
N ASP A 650 -11.46 6.77 -41.37
CA ASP A 650 -12.38 7.38 -40.42
C ASP A 650 -11.86 8.76 -39.98
N GLU A 651 -12.77 9.70 -39.73
CA GLU A 651 -12.42 10.97 -39.07
C GLU A 651 -12.41 10.76 -37.55
N ILE A 652 -11.36 11.22 -36.87
CA ILE A 652 -11.32 11.16 -35.40
C ILE A 652 -12.22 12.29 -34.85
N LEU A 653 -13.09 11.92 -33.92
CA LEU A 653 -13.98 12.83 -33.18
C LEU A 653 -13.56 12.85 -31.70
N PRO A 654 -13.85 13.94 -30.94
CA PRO A 654 -13.57 14.01 -29.51
C PRO A 654 -14.08 12.82 -28.69
N GLU A 655 -15.27 12.31 -29.02
CA GLU A 655 -15.89 11.14 -28.37
C GLU A 655 -15.15 9.82 -28.61
N HIS A 656 -14.24 9.78 -29.57
CA HIS A 656 -13.37 8.62 -29.82
C HIS A 656 -12.15 8.58 -28.89
N ILE A 657 -11.85 9.66 -28.15
CA ILE A 657 -10.71 9.69 -27.22
C ILE A 657 -11.03 8.80 -26.01
N ARG A 658 -10.14 7.87 -25.69
CA ARG A 658 -10.24 6.95 -24.54
C ARG A 658 -9.12 7.15 -23.53
N SER A 659 -7.99 7.70 -23.97
CA SER A 659 -6.89 8.14 -23.12
C SER A 659 -7.37 9.08 -22.01
N LYS A 660 -7.21 8.67 -20.74
CA LYS A 660 -7.55 9.48 -19.55
C LYS A 660 -6.90 10.88 -19.62
N PRO A 661 -5.56 11.01 -19.78
CA PRO A 661 -4.93 12.34 -19.83
C PRO A 661 -5.36 13.18 -21.03
N MET A 662 -5.55 12.59 -22.21
CA MET A 662 -5.98 13.34 -23.40
C MET A 662 -7.42 13.80 -23.31
N ALA A 663 -8.32 12.97 -22.78
CA ALA A 663 -9.71 13.34 -22.57
C ALA A 663 -9.80 14.50 -21.57
N ALA A 664 -9.04 14.44 -20.47
CA ALA A 664 -8.96 15.51 -19.48
C ALA A 664 -8.48 16.84 -20.06
N LEU A 665 -7.35 16.83 -20.77
CA LEU A 665 -6.82 18.02 -21.43
C LEU A 665 -7.79 18.57 -22.48
N TRP A 666 -8.46 17.70 -23.23
CA TRP A 666 -9.44 18.09 -24.25
C TRP A 666 -10.67 18.78 -23.64
N ARG A 667 -11.14 18.34 -22.46
CA ARG A 667 -12.22 19.04 -21.72
C ARG A 667 -11.88 20.51 -21.50
N GLY A 668 -10.62 20.80 -21.15
CA GLY A 668 -10.14 22.16 -20.94
C GLY A 668 -10.02 22.97 -22.22
N LEU A 669 -9.43 22.40 -23.27
CA LEU A 669 -9.29 23.06 -24.58
C LEU A 669 -10.64 23.37 -25.24
N ALA A 670 -11.64 22.51 -25.00
CA ALA A 670 -12.99 22.64 -25.54
C ALA A 670 -13.95 23.35 -24.57
N HIS A 671 -13.47 23.86 -23.44
CA HIS A 671 -14.31 24.48 -22.41
C HIS A 671 -15.16 25.63 -23.01
N PRO A 672 -16.47 25.72 -22.73
CA PRO A 672 -17.35 26.74 -23.34
C PRO A 672 -16.96 28.19 -23.10
N GLY A 673 -16.27 28.47 -21.98
CA GLY A 673 -15.72 29.80 -21.67
C GLY A 673 -14.48 30.18 -22.49
N VAL A 674 -13.79 29.21 -23.11
CA VAL A 674 -12.59 29.46 -23.92
C VAL A 674 -13.02 29.83 -25.35
N THR A 675 -12.71 31.06 -25.78
CA THR A 675 -13.13 31.60 -27.08
C THR A 675 -12.04 31.50 -28.15
N TRP A 676 -12.39 30.88 -29.28
CA TRP A 676 -11.49 30.71 -30.42
C TRP A 676 -11.69 31.75 -31.55
N SER A 677 -12.78 32.51 -31.50
CA SER A 677 -13.14 33.58 -32.43
C SER A 677 -12.69 34.95 -31.92
N GLY A 678 -11.40 35.25 -32.00
CA GLY A 678 -10.85 36.56 -31.59
C GLY A 678 -10.32 37.35 -32.78
N ASN A 679 -11.08 38.32 -33.28
CA ASN A 679 -10.52 39.46 -34.01
C ASN A 679 -9.97 40.42 -32.96
N VAL A 680 -8.65 40.50 -32.82
CA VAL A 680 -8.03 41.62 -32.10
C VAL A 680 -8.38 42.88 -32.89
N ASP A 681 -8.98 43.89 -32.25
CA ASP A 681 -9.10 45.23 -32.84
C ASP A 681 -7.67 45.76 -33.05
N LEU A 682 -7.14 45.49 -34.24
CA LEU A 682 -5.78 45.84 -34.62
C LEU A 682 -5.71 47.36 -34.75
N SER A 683 -5.32 48.03 -33.66
CA SER A 683 -4.86 49.42 -33.76
C SER A 683 -3.76 49.50 -34.84
N ALA A 684 -3.71 50.61 -35.58
CA ALA A 684 -2.75 50.79 -36.68
C ALA A 684 -1.28 50.54 -36.29
N ARG A 685 -0.97 50.62 -34.99
CA ARG A 685 0.33 50.32 -34.38
C ARG A 685 0.62 48.81 -34.28
N ASN A 686 -0.38 47.99 -33.95
CA ASN A 686 -0.26 46.52 -33.87
C ASN A 686 -0.21 45.86 -35.25
N PHE A 687 -0.88 46.45 -36.25
CA PHE A 687 -0.77 46.03 -37.65
C PHE A 687 0.65 46.25 -38.21
N MET A 688 1.30 47.37 -37.86
CA MET A 688 2.70 47.62 -38.23
C MET A 688 3.69 46.64 -37.58
N ALA A 689 3.45 46.20 -36.33
CA ALA A 689 4.31 45.22 -35.66
C ALA A 689 4.24 43.83 -36.36
N LEU A 690 3.04 43.38 -36.72
CA LEU A 690 2.81 42.16 -37.53
C LEU A 690 3.49 42.23 -38.92
N MET A 691 3.47 43.41 -39.55
CA MET A 691 4.16 43.65 -40.84
C MET A 691 5.68 43.76 -40.70
N SER A 692 6.19 44.25 -39.56
CA SER A 692 7.64 44.36 -39.32
C SER A 692 8.30 43.01 -38.97
N GLY A 693 7.58 42.11 -38.29
CA GLY A 693 8.05 40.75 -37.98
C GLY A 693 8.11 39.81 -39.19
N SER A 694 7.45 40.17 -40.29
CA SER A 694 7.43 39.43 -41.57
C SER A 694 8.46 39.94 -42.60
N MET A 695 9.28 40.94 -42.26
CA MET A 695 10.31 41.53 -43.14
C MET A 695 11.76 41.17 -42.76
N GLY A 696 11.98 40.07 -42.03
CA GLY A 696 13.31 39.45 -41.88
C GLY A 696 13.78 38.78 -43.19
N PRO A 697 15.09 38.53 -43.37
CA PRO A 697 15.66 38.03 -44.63
C PRO A 697 15.26 36.56 -44.85
N GLY A 698 14.07 36.36 -45.39
CA GLY A 698 13.44 35.06 -45.59
C GLY A 698 11.93 35.22 -45.67
N GLY A 699 11.46 35.90 -46.74
CA GLY A 699 10.04 36.04 -47.04
C GLY A 699 9.40 34.69 -47.39
N GLY A 700 9.08 33.92 -46.36
CA GLY A 700 8.32 32.67 -46.45
C GLY A 700 7.00 32.83 -45.71
N VAL A 701 5.91 32.39 -46.36
CA VAL A 701 4.66 32.03 -45.67
C VAL A 701 5.04 31.13 -44.48
N PRO A 702 4.52 31.37 -43.25
CA PRO A 702 4.84 30.49 -42.13
C PRO A 702 4.47 29.06 -42.51
N PRO A 703 5.38 28.08 -42.39
CA PRO A 703 5.08 26.69 -42.76
C PRO A 703 3.92 26.19 -41.89
N GLN A 704 2.82 25.75 -42.53
CA GLN A 704 1.80 24.94 -41.86
C GLN A 704 2.51 23.72 -41.27
N THR A 705 2.60 23.66 -39.96
CA THR A 705 3.23 22.56 -39.22
C THR A 705 2.14 21.98 -38.34
N ASP A 706 1.81 20.71 -38.55
CA ASP A 706 0.71 20.03 -37.91
C ASP A 706 0.97 19.78 -36.41
N SER A 707 -0.08 19.70 -35.60
CA SER A 707 0.01 19.28 -34.19
C SER A 707 -0.15 17.76 -34.08
N TYR A 708 0.53 17.11 -33.14
CA TYR A 708 0.53 15.65 -32.99
C TYR A 708 0.22 15.23 -31.56
N ALA A 709 -0.57 14.18 -31.39
CA ALA A 709 -0.88 13.54 -30.11
C ALA A 709 -0.57 12.04 -30.19
N LEU A 710 0.37 11.58 -29.38
CA LEU A 710 0.64 10.16 -29.15
C LEU A 710 -0.12 9.77 -27.89
N VAL A 711 -1.02 8.79 -28.00
CA VAL A 711 -1.95 8.44 -26.92
C VAL A 711 -1.95 6.95 -26.62
N SER A 712 -2.03 6.59 -25.34
CA SER A 712 -2.47 5.28 -24.85
C SER A 712 -3.63 5.48 -23.86
N ALA A 713 -4.16 4.40 -23.26
CA ALA A 713 -5.18 4.51 -22.22
C ALA A 713 -4.78 5.46 -21.08
N GLU A 714 -3.51 5.48 -20.68
CA GLU A 714 -3.00 6.20 -19.49
C GLU A 714 -1.91 7.22 -19.81
N TYR A 715 -1.47 7.30 -21.07
CA TYR A 715 -0.37 8.17 -21.50
C TYR A 715 -0.79 9.14 -22.59
N LEU A 716 -0.24 10.35 -22.53
CA LEU A 716 -0.35 11.39 -23.54
C LEU A 716 1.01 12.04 -23.75
N ASN A 717 1.48 12.06 -25.00
CA ASN A 717 2.51 12.98 -25.44
C ASN A 717 1.96 13.85 -26.56
N LEU A 718 1.96 15.15 -26.35
CA LEU A 718 1.24 16.12 -27.14
C LEU A 718 2.17 17.24 -27.57
N SER A 719 2.21 17.51 -28.87
CA SER A 719 2.90 18.65 -29.46
C SER A 719 1.88 19.53 -30.16
N ILE A 720 1.57 20.69 -29.59
CA ILE A 720 0.63 21.66 -30.15
C ILE A 720 1.36 22.91 -30.65
N LYS A 721 0.97 23.37 -31.84
CA LYS A 721 1.37 24.66 -32.37
C LYS A 721 0.16 25.58 -32.57
N PHE A 722 0.10 26.67 -31.80
CA PHE A 722 -0.94 27.69 -31.90
C PHE A 722 -0.39 28.94 -32.61
N GLY A 723 -0.53 29.02 -33.94
CA GLY A 723 -0.02 30.15 -34.71
C GLY A 723 1.50 30.36 -34.54
N TYR A 724 1.90 31.33 -33.70
CA TYR A 724 3.31 31.67 -33.40
C TYR A 724 3.84 31.11 -32.07
N HIS A 725 3.05 30.33 -31.33
CA HIS A 725 3.43 29.69 -30.05
C HIS A 725 3.49 28.16 -30.19
N TYR A 726 4.39 27.54 -29.43
CA TYR A 726 4.64 26.09 -29.43
C TYR A 726 4.58 25.54 -28.01
N SER A 727 3.87 24.44 -27.81
CA SER A 727 3.68 23.80 -26.52
C SER A 727 3.81 22.28 -26.63
N ASN A 728 4.62 21.70 -25.77
CA ASN A 728 4.72 20.25 -25.60
C ASN A 728 4.20 19.87 -24.22
N LEU A 729 3.34 18.86 -24.16
CA LEU A 729 2.80 18.32 -22.92
C LEU A 729 2.99 16.81 -22.91
N ASP A 730 3.53 16.29 -21.83
CA ASP A 730 3.65 14.88 -21.55
C ASP A 730 2.91 14.58 -20.24
N ALA A 731 2.08 13.53 -20.23
CA ALA A 731 1.31 13.16 -19.07
C ALA A 731 1.14 11.64 -18.97
N LEU A 732 1.42 11.11 -17.78
CA LEU A 732 1.11 9.74 -17.38
C LEU A 732 0.11 9.78 -16.23
N CYS A 733 -1.06 9.16 -16.42
CA CYS A 733 -2.15 9.08 -15.44
C CYS A 733 -2.56 7.61 -15.23
N SER A 734 -1.81 6.90 -14.41
CA SER A 734 -2.10 5.54 -13.94
C SER A 734 -2.74 5.55 -12.54
N ASP A 735 -3.07 4.36 -12.04
CA ASP A 735 -3.62 4.18 -10.70
C ASP A 735 -2.56 4.35 -9.58
N ASP A 736 -1.26 4.43 -9.93
CA ASP A 736 -0.16 4.68 -8.99
C ASP A 736 0.21 6.17 -8.95
N ALA A 737 -0.09 6.82 -7.81
CA ALA A 737 0.13 8.25 -7.64
C ALA A 737 1.61 8.66 -7.76
N ASP A 738 2.55 7.82 -7.33
CA ASP A 738 3.99 8.15 -7.34
C ASP A 738 4.57 8.12 -8.76
N ALA A 739 3.95 7.34 -9.66
CA ALA A 739 4.31 7.24 -11.06
C ALA A 739 3.78 8.42 -11.90
N ASN A 740 2.67 9.01 -11.46
CA ASN A 740 1.96 10.03 -12.21
C ASN A 740 2.78 11.32 -12.33
N THR A 741 2.87 11.80 -13.57
CA THR A 741 3.66 12.99 -13.91
C THR A 741 2.99 13.79 -15.02
N ILE A 742 3.07 15.12 -14.92
CA ILE A 742 2.75 16.04 -16.01
C ILE A 742 4.00 16.89 -16.24
N ALA A 743 4.43 17.00 -17.49
CA ALA A 743 5.49 17.89 -17.91
C ALA A 743 5.00 18.76 -19.06
N LEU A 744 5.15 20.07 -18.92
CA LEU A 744 4.73 21.07 -19.89
C LEU A 744 5.93 21.92 -20.29
N GLN A 745 6.11 22.12 -21.59
CA GLN A 745 7.05 23.08 -22.14
C GLN A 745 6.30 24.06 -23.02
N PHE A 746 6.58 25.34 -22.87
CA PHE A 746 5.94 26.42 -23.61
C PHE A 746 7.00 27.40 -24.15
N SER A 747 6.88 27.79 -25.43
CA SER A 747 7.81 28.74 -26.06
C SER A 747 7.21 29.49 -27.26
N GLY A 748 7.85 30.59 -27.66
CA GLY A 748 7.57 31.33 -28.90
C GLY A 748 6.70 32.58 -28.75
N GLY A 749 6.42 33.27 -29.86
CA GLY A 749 5.37 34.29 -29.96
C GLY A 749 5.56 35.45 -30.93
N ALA A 750 4.48 36.19 -31.16
CA ALA A 750 4.41 37.31 -32.09
C ALA A 750 4.51 38.69 -31.41
N GLY A 751 4.43 38.72 -30.07
CA GLY A 751 4.56 39.93 -29.26
C GLY A 751 5.98 40.47 -29.10
N THR A 752 6.09 41.66 -28.49
CA THR A 752 7.38 42.24 -28.10
C THR A 752 8.06 41.41 -27.00
N VAL A 753 9.36 41.60 -26.77
CA VAL A 753 10.08 40.93 -25.67
C VAL A 753 9.38 41.16 -24.33
N SER A 754 8.89 42.38 -24.09
CA SER A 754 8.13 42.72 -22.87
C SER A 754 6.79 41.98 -22.79
N GLY A 755 6.03 41.88 -23.90
CA GLY A 755 4.75 41.18 -23.92
C GLY A 755 4.89 39.67 -23.74
N LYS A 756 5.95 39.08 -24.30
CA LYS A 756 6.29 37.66 -24.08
C LYS A 756 6.63 37.38 -22.62
N ALA A 757 7.40 38.26 -21.98
CA ALA A 757 7.76 38.13 -20.56
C ALA A 757 6.52 38.18 -19.66
N LEU A 758 5.63 39.16 -19.85
CA LEU A 758 4.39 39.30 -19.06
C LEU A 758 3.47 38.08 -19.20
N ARG A 759 3.40 37.49 -20.39
CA ARG A 759 2.63 36.26 -20.59
C ARG A 759 3.29 35.04 -19.94
N ILE A 760 4.61 34.90 -20.05
CA ILE A 760 5.33 33.81 -19.35
C ILE A 760 5.10 33.89 -17.85
N GLU A 761 5.10 35.11 -17.30
CA GLU A 761 4.78 35.33 -15.90
C GLU A 761 3.32 34.99 -15.55
N PHE A 762 2.36 35.40 -16.38
CA PHE A 762 0.96 34.97 -16.26
C PHE A 762 0.82 33.44 -16.23
N LEU A 763 1.46 32.74 -17.17
CA LEU A 763 1.48 31.27 -17.22
C LEU A 763 2.13 30.69 -15.95
N SER A 764 3.27 31.25 -15.53
CA SER A 764 3.99 30.80 -14.33
C SER A 764 3.15 30.95 -13.06
N ASN A 765 2.42 32.06 -12.91
CA ASN A 765 1.57 32.31 -11.74
C ASN A 765 0.45 31.27 -11.63
N ILE A 766 -0.20 30.94 -12.75
CA ILE A 766 -1.25 29.92 -12.78
C ILE A 766 -0.67 28.53 -12.53
N LEU A 767 0.41 28.16 -13.23
CA LEU A 767 1.05 26.85 -13.10
C LEU A 767 1.54 26.61 -11.66
N HIS A 768 2.15 27.59 -10.99
CA HIS A 768 2.51 27.46 -9.59
C HIS A 768 1.31 27.22 -8.68
N ARG A 769 0.20 27.94 -8.90
CA ARG A 769 -1.01 27.77 -8.10
C ARG A 769 -1.74 26.45 -8.38
N LEU A 770 -1.55 25.87 -9.56
CA LEU A 770 -1.97 24.51 -9.89
C LEU A 770 -1.02 23.43 -9.34
N GLY A 771 0.10 23.81 -8.70
CA GLY A 771 1.04 22.88 -8.05
C GLY A 771 2.27 22.49 -8.89
N TYR A 772 2.48 23.10 -10.05
CA TYR A 772 3.67 22.83 -10.87
C TYR A 772 4.93 23.48 -10.28
N THR A 773 6.04 22.77 -10.41
CA THR A 773 7.38 23.37 -10.36
C THR A 773 7.68 23.98 -11.72
N VAL A 774 8.07 25.26 -11.77
CA VAL A 774 8.27 26.00 -13.02
C VAL A 774 9.70 26.52 -13.10
N GLU A 775 10.33 26.36 -14.26
CA GLU A 775 11.64 26.91 -14.61
C GLU A 775 11.52 27.76 -15.89
N ILE A 776 12.08 28.98 -15.88
CA ILE A 776 12.02 29.92 -17.00
C ILE A 776 13.43 30.17 -17.53
N ARG A 777 13.65 29.96 -18.83
CA ARG A 777 14.91 30.23 -19.53
C ARG A 777 14.65 31.08 -20.76
N GLY A 778 14.90 32.38 -20.66
CA GLY A 778 14.64 33.33 -21.75
C GLY A 778 13.15 33.45 -22.07
N ASP A 779 12.72 33.04 -23.26
CA ASP A 779 11.31 33.00 -23.68
C ASP A 779 10.69 31.58 -23.62
N MET A 780 11.39 30.64 -22.98
CA MET A 780 10.94 29.27 -22.74
C MET A 780 10.53 29.10 -21.28
N LEU A 781 9.36 28.49 -21.07
CA LEU A 781 8.87 28.04 -19.77
C LEU A 781 8.82 26.51 -19.78
N GLN A 782 9.36 25.88 -18.74
CA GLN A 782 9.25 24.45 -18.46
C GLN A 782 8.56 24.28 -17.12
N ALA A 783 7.62 23.36 -17.04
CA ALA A 783 6.86 23.09 -15.83
C ALA A 783 6.71 21.57 -15.64
N SER A 784 6.79 21.10 -14.39
CA SER A 784 6.58 19.70 -14.04
C SER A 784 5.78 19.54 -12.75
N LEU A 785 5.01 18.47 -12.68
CA LEU A 785 4.17 18.12 -11.54
C LEU A 785 4.17 16.59 -11.40
N LYS A 786 4.28 16.08 -10.18
CA LYS A 786 4.38 14.64 -9.88
C LYS A 786 3.62 14.28 -8.61
N GLY A 787 3.25 13.01 -8.44
CA GLY A 787 2.78 12.49 -7.15
C GLY A 787 1.29 12.68 -6.88
N LEU A 788 0.47 12.96 -7.90
CA LEU A 788 -0.99 13.08 -7.76
C LEU A 788 -1.69 11.78 -8.16
N ASP A 789 -2.81 11.48 -7.52
CA ASP A 789 -3.69 10.39 -7.97
C ASP A 789 -4.34 10.71 -9.33
N CYS A 790 -4.87 9.68 -10.01
CA CYS A 790 -5.42 9.81 -11.35
C CYS A 790 -6.55 10.87 -11.44
N PRO A 791 -7.53 10.93 -10.51
CA PRO A 791 -8.56 11.98 -10.52
C PRO A 791 -7.99 13.40 -10.40
N ALA A 792 -7.03 13.63 -9.49
CA ALA A 792 -6.40 14.95 -9.35
C ALA A 792 -5.57 15.33 -10.58
N MET A 793 -4.90 14.35 -11.21
CA MET A 793 -4.20 14.55 -12.49
C MET A 793 -5.14 14.99 -13.60
N GLU A 794 -6.32 14.38 -13.71
CA GLU A 794 -7.34 14.77 -14.69
C GLU A 794 -7.89 16.19 -14.45
N GLU A 795 -8.05 16.61 -13.20
CA GLU A 795 -8.48 17.97 -12.86
C GLU A 795 -7.42 19.01 -13.25
N VAL A 796 -6.16 18.74 -12.92
CA VAL A 796 -5.03 19.62 -13.28
C VAL A 796 -4.85 19.68 -14.80
N LEU A 797 -5.02 18.57 -15.51
CA LEU A 797 -4.96 18.54 -16.99
C LEU A 797 -6.12 19.31 -17.64
N ASP A 798 -7.34 19.26 -17.09
CA ASP A 798 -8.44 20.13 -17.55
C ASP A 798 -8.05 21.61 -17.42
N GLN A 799 -7.60 22.04 -16.24
CA GLN A 799 -7.14 23.42 -16.02
C GLN A 799 -5.97 23.82 -16.94
N THR A 800 -5.02 22.90 -17.16
CA THR A 800 -3.91 23.11 -18.09
C THR A 800 -4.41 23.27 -19.52
N GLY A 801 -5.42 22.52 -19.94
CA GLY A 801 -6.08 22.66 -21.23
C GLY A 801 -6.74 24.04 -21.39
N ARG A 802 -7.45 24.51 -20.36
CA ARG A 802 -8.06 25.86 -20.35
C ARG A 802 -6.99 26.95 -20.47
N LEU A 803 -5.90 26.83 -19.72
CA LEU A 803 -4.75 27.74 -19.74
C LEU A 803 -4.11 27.84 -21.12
N LEU A 804 -3.88 26.70 -21.78
CA LEU A 804 -3.34 26.66 -23.15
C LEU A 804 -4.30 27.33 -24.14
N GLY A 805 -5.61 27.15 -23.97
CA GLY A 805 -6.63 27.79 -24.81
C GLY A 805 -6.72 29.31 -24.66
N CYS A 806 -6.76 29.82 -23.42
CA CYS A 806 -6.96 31.24 -23.13
C CYS A 806 -5.68 32.10 -23.21
N SER A 807 -4.48 31.49 -23.22
CA SER A 807 -3.21 32.22 -23.27
C SER A 807 -2.81 32.76 -24.66
N ARG A 808 -3.67 32.55 -25.67
CA ARG A 808 -3.44 32.92 -27.07
C ARG A 808 -3.44 34.44 -27.26
N LEU A 809 -2.42 34.95 -27.97
CA LEU A 809 -2.23 36.38 -28.28
C LEU A 809 -2.13 37.33 -27.07
N LEU A 810 -2.06 36.79 -25.84
CA LEU A 810 -1.85 37.61 -24.64
C LEU A 810 -0.51 38.36 -24.66
N ASP A 811 0.48 37.85 -25.39
CA ASP A 811 1.76 38.53 -25.64
C ASP A 811 1.64 39.85 -26.43
N LEU A 812 0.46 40.13 -27.00
CA LEU A 812 0.11 41.37 -27.69
C LEU A 812 -0.92 42.22 -26.93
N ALA A 813 -1.58 41.66 -25.92
CA ALA A 813 -2.73 42.25 -25.27
C ALA A 813 -2.44 42.74 -23.84
N ILE A 814 -1.56 42.07 -23.08
CA ILE A 814 -1.24 42.44 -21.71
C ILE A 814 -0.41 43.75 -21.71
N PRO A 815 -0.93 44.87 -21.16
CA PRO A 815 -0.27 46.17 -21.25
C PRO A 815 0.65 46.45 -20.07
N SER A 816 0.50 45.76 -18.93
CA SER A 816 1.30 46.01 -17.72
C SER A 816 1.32 44.82 -16.74
N GLN A 817 2.25 44.90 -15.78
CA GLN A 817 2.39 43.92 -14.69
C GLN A 817 1.13 43.77 -13.82
N ALA A 818 0.49 44.87 -13.45
CA ALA A 818 -0.69 44.85 -12.59
C ALA A 818 -1.89 44.12 -13.23
N GLU A 819 -1.89 44.03 -14.56
CA GLU A 819 -2.91 43.31 -15.30
C GLU A 819 -2.68 41.80 -15.28
N VAL A 820 -1.42 41.33 -15.16
CA VAL A 820 -1.10 39.90 -15.02
C VAL A 820 -1.80 39.30 -13.81
N ASP A 821 -1.69 39.95 -12.65
CA ASP A 821 -2.33 39.47 -11.41
C ASP A 821 -3.86 39.43 -11.54
N THR A 822 -4.43 40.45 -12.19
CA THR A 822 -5.87 40.51 -12.44
C THR A 822 -6.33 39.35 -13.33
N LEU A 823 -5.60 39.08 -14.42
CA LEU A 823 -5.90 37.96 -15.32
C LEU A 823 -5.72 36.61 -14.62
N THR A 824 -4.72 36.46 -13.75
CA THR A 824 -4.53 35.25 -12.93
C THR A 824 -5.75 35.02 -12.04
N GLU A 825 -6.27 36.04 -11.36
CA GLU A 825 -7.48 35.91 -10.54
C GLU A 825 -8.74 35.63 -11.38
N MET A 826 -8.86 36.26 -12.56
CA MET A 826 -9.94 35.97 -13.50
C MET A 826 -9.94 34.50 -13.93
N PHE A 827 -8.77 33.92 -14.23
CA PHE A 827 -8.65 32.50 -14.60
C PHE A 827 -9.26 31.57 -13.53
N PHE A 828 -8.92 31.77 -12.25
CA PHE A 828 -9.45 30.96 -11.15
C PHE A 828 -10.93 31.25 -10.80
N ARG A 829 -11.49 32.35 -11.30
CA ARG A 829 -12.94 32.64 -11.26
C ARG A 829 -13.69 32.11 -12.49
N GLU A 830 -13.00 31.34 -13.33
CA GLU A 830 -13.47 30.83 -14.60
C GLU A 830 -13.83 31.92 -15.64
N GLU A 831 -13.27 33.12 -15.49
CA GLU A 831 -13.45 34.25 -16.41
C GLU A 831 -12.37 34.20 -17.51
N TYR A 832 -12.56 33.35 -18.53
CA TYR A 832 -11.52 33.06 -19.54
C TYR A 832 -11.49 34.04 -20.73
N ASP A 833 -12.48 34.95 -20.86
CA ASP A 833 -12.56 35.93 -21.94
C ASP A 833 -11.71 37.18 -21.64
N PHE A 834 -10.40 37.06 -21.83
CA PHE A 834 -9.45 38.15 -21.55
C PHE A 834 -9.43 39.25 -22.61
N LEU A 835 -9.98 39.00 -23.81
CA LEU A 835 -9.84 39.88 -24.98
C LEU A 835 -11.15 40.60 -25.34
N SER A 836 -12.31 39.98 -25.11
CA SER A 836 -13.62 40.59 -25.32
C SER A 836 -14.30 40.86 -23.96
N ARG A 837 -14.72 42.09 -23.71
CA ARG A 837 -15.40 42.45 -22.44
C ARG A 837 -16.89 42.03 -22.47
N SER A 838 -17.17 40.76 -22.78
CA SER A 838 -18.54 40.23 -22.87
C SER A 838 -19.14 39.96 -21.48
N GLU A 839 -18.34 39.44 -20.55
CA GLU A 839 -18.80 39.01 -19.21
C GLU A 839 -19.22 40.17 -18.30
N ALA A 840 -18.65 41.37 -18.50
CA ALA A 840 -19.09 42.59 -17.82
C ALA A 840 -20.53 42.99 -18.19
N ARG A 841 -21.05 42.51 -19.34
CA ARG A 841 -22.38 42.86 -19.86
C ARG A 841 -23.45 41.83 -19.46
N LEU A 842 -23.09 40.56 -19.30
CA LEU A 842 -24.02 39.49 -18.89
C LEU A 842 -23.40 38.59 -17.79
N PRO A 843 -23.57 38.96 -16.50
CA PRO A 843 -23.03 38.20 -15.38
C PRO A 843 -23.57 36.77 -15.29
N GLY A 844 -22.67 35.81 -14.98
CA GLY A 844 -23.04 34.41 -14.75
C GLY A 844 -23.25 33.58 -16.03
N PHE A 845 -22.78 34.07 -17.17
CA PHE A 845 -22.78 33.36 -18.46
C PHE A 845 -21.41 33.44 -19.15
N TYR A 846 -21.05 32.42 -19.91
CA TYR A 846 -20.01 32.46 -20.93
C TYR A 846 -20.64 32.90 -22.26
N ALA A 847 -20.30 34.09 -22.75
CA ALA A 847 -20.88 34.66 -23.98
C ALA A 847 -19.82 34.68 -25.10
N SER A 848 -19.82 33.64 -25.95
CA SER A 848 -18.79 33.48 -26.98
C SER A 848 -19.01 34.36 -28.23
N PHE A 849 -20.27 34.69 -28.54
CA PHE A 849 -20.68 35.42 -29.74
C PHE A 849 -22.02 36.11 -29.54
N GLY A 850 -22.18 37.32 -30.10
CA GLY A 850 -23.39 38.13 -30.00
C GLY A 850 -23.37 39.21 -28.91
N GLU A 851 -24.28 40.17 -29.02
CA GLU A 851 -24.44 41.27 -28.07
C GLU A 851 -25.44 40.87 -26.98
N TRP A 852 -24.93 40.31 -25.88
CA TRP A 852 -25.71 39.83 -24.75
C TRP A 852 -25.64 40.80 -23.56
N SER A 853 -26.78 41.09 -22.94
CA SER A 853 -26.84 41.98 -21.77
C SER A 853 -28.03 41.69 -20.85
N LEU A 854 -27.96 42.17 -19.61
CA LEU A 854 -29.14 42.29 -18.75
C LEU A 854 -29.94 43.55 -19.13
N ALA A 855 -31.24 43.39 -19.31
CA ALA A 855 -32.17 44.48 -19.61
C ALA A 855 -33.41 44.42 -18.70
N THR A 856 -34.18 45.50 -18.66
CA THR A 856 -35.47 45.54 -17.95
C THR A 856 -36.61 45.59 -18.96
N LEU A 857 -37.49 44.60 -18.93
CA LEU A 857 -38.69 44.52 -19.77
C LEU A 857 -39.90 44.26 -18.86
N GLU A 858 -40.96 45.05 -19.02
CA GLU A 858 -42.19 44.94 -18.19
C GLU A 858 -41.94 44.99 -16.67
N GLY A 859 -40.88 45.70 -16.24
CA GLY A 859 -40.50 45.81 -14.82
C GLY A 859 -39.78 44.59 -14.25
N GLN A 860 -39.42 43.61 -15.08
CA GLN A 860 -38.62 42.45 -14.70
C GLN A 860 -37.25 42.47 -15.39
N GLU A 861 -36.25 41.90 -14.73
CA GLU A 861 -34.93 41.68 -15.33
C GLU A 861 -35.01 40.51 -16.32
N VAL A 862 -34.47 40.73 -17.52
CA VAL A 862 -34.44 39.74 -18.60
C VAL A 862 -33.04 39.71 -19.21
N VAL A 863 -32.64 38.54 -19.72
CA VAL A 863 -31.44 38.43 -20.56
C VAL A 863 -31.83 38.77 -21.99
N MET A 864 -31.19 39.79 -22.57
CA MET A 864 -31.45 40.25 -23.91
C MET A 864 -30.26 39.95 -24.82
N GLN A 865 -30.56 39.42 -26.01
CA GLN A 865 -29.62 39.40 -27.11
C GLN A 865 -30.10 40.37 -28.20
N ASP A 866 -29.24 41.34 -28.53
CA ASP A 866 -29.50 42.33 -29.58
C ASP A 866 -28.90 41.86 -30.91
N GLY A 867 -29.76 41.49 -31.86
CA GLY A 867 -29.38 41.03 -33.19
C GLY A 867 -29.26 42.14 -34.22
N SER A 868 -29.62 43.39 -33.89
CA SER A 868 -29.75 44.49 -34.85
C SER A 868 -28.45 44.82 -35.59
N HIS A 869 -27.29 44.65 -34.93
CA HIS A 869 -25.98 44.86 -35.53
C HIS A 869 -25.55 43.77 -36.52
N MET A 870 -26.15 42.57 -36.45
CA MET A 870 -25.84 41.46 -37.38
C MET A 870 -26.59 41.59 -38.72
N GLY A 871 -27.65 42.40 -38.78
CA GLY A 871 -28.50 42.60 -39.96
C GLY A 871 -27.98 43.62 -40.99
N GLN A 872 -26.88 44.34 -40.74
CA GLN A 872 -26.46 45.47 -41.59
C GLN A 872 -25.91 45.10 -42.98
N THR A 873 -25.77 43.81 -43.30
CA THR A 873 -25.20 43.37 -44.59
C THR A 873 -26.24 43.36 -45.74
N VAL A 874 -27.55 43.36 -45.46
CA VAL A 874 -28.64 43.47 -46.46
C VAL A 874 -29.86 44.18 -45.85
N THR A 875 -30.40 45.22 -46.49
CA THR A 875 -31.55 45.98 -45.98
C THR A 875 -32.86 45.17 -46.03
N CYS A 876 -33.72 45.29 -45.00
CA CYS A 876 -34.99 44.55 -44.90
C CYS A 876 -35.95 44.72 -46.09
N ALA A 877 -35.91 45.89 -46.73
CA ALA A 877 -36.68 46.15 -47.94
C ALA A 877 -36.24 45.27 -49.12
N LEU A 878 -34.95 44.96 -49.23
CA LEU A 878 -34.39 44.09 -50.27
C LEU A 878 -34.79 42.62 -50.05
N HIS A 879 -34.78 42.18 -48.79
CA HIS A 879 -35.18 40.81 -48.40
C HIS A 879 -36.67 40.54 -48.67
N SER A 880 -37.56 41.47 -48.28
CA SER A 880 -39.00 41.39 -48.56
C SER A 880 -39.31 41.33 -50.05
N ALA A 881 -38.61 42.14 -50.87
CA ALA A 881 -38.77 42.13 -52.32
C ALA A 881 -38.32 40.80 -52.94
N MET A 882 -37.19 40.23 -52.53
CA MET A 882 -36.69 38.95 -53.06
C MET A 882 -37.56 37.75 -52.65
N SER A 883 -38.09 37.75 -51.42
CA SER A 883 -39.06 36.74 -50.96
C SER A 883 -40.34 36.72 -51.82
N SER A 884 -40.89 37.89 -52.15
CA SER A 884 -42.09 37.99 -52.99
C SER A 884 -41.90 37.56 -54.45
N VAL A 885 -40.66 37.61 -54.97
CA VAL A 885 -40.35 37.34 -56.40
C VAL A 885 -39.83 35.92 -56.64
N LEU A 886 -39.08 35.34 -55.70
CA LEU A 886 -38.36 34.06 -55.89
C LEU A 886 -38.94 32.88 -55.09
N GLY A 887 -39.90 33.10 -54.20
CA GLY A 887 -40.61 32.05 -53.45
C GLY A 887 -39.69 31.07 -52.69
N GLY A 888 -40.14 29.81 -52.54
CA GLY A 888 -39.48 28.78 -51.72
C GLY A 888 -38.05 28.37 -52.12
N TRP A 889 -37.57 28.79 -53.30
CA TRP A 889 -36.17 28.57 -53.72
C TRP A 889 -35.20 29.48 -52.97
N TYR A 890 -35.60 30.73 -52.70
CA TYR A 890 -34.80 31.69 -51.94
C TYR A 890 -34.67 31.28 -50.46
N GLN A 891 -35.75 30.76 -49.86
CA GLN A 891 -35.74 30.18 -48.51
C GLN A 891 -34.79 28.98 -48.40
N LYS A 892 -34.85 28.02 -49.34
CA LYS A 892 -33.91 26.88 -49.39
C LYS A 892 -32.45 27.30 -49.63
N PHE A 893 -32.24 28.38 -50.39
CA PHE A 893 -30.91 28.96 -50.63
C PHE A 893 -30.32 29.59 -49.36
N LEU A 894 -31.10 30.37 -48.62
CA LEU A 894 -30.71 30.92 -47.32
C LEU A 894 -30.43 29.80 -46.31
N GLU A 895 -31.32 28.81 -46.19
CA GLU A 895 -31.13 27.66 -45.28
C GLU A 895 -29.81 26.90 -45.53
N LYS A 896 -29.39 26.74 -46.79
CA LYS A 896 -28.10 26.13 -47.16
C LYS A 896 -26.89 27.01 -46.85
N ARG A 897 -26.99 28.34 -47.02
CA ARG A 897 -25.90 29.29 -46.75
C ARG A 897 -25.61 29.44 -45.26
N HIS A 898 -26.64 29.38 -44.42
CA HIS A 898 -26.55 29.50 -42.96
C HIS A 898 -26.14 28.20 -42.23
N ALA A 899 -25.85 27.12 -42.96
CA ALA A 899 -25.53 25.81 -42.37
C ALA A 899 -24.16 25.72 -41.68
N GLN A 900 -23.23 26.67 -41.93
CA GLN A 900 -21.84 26.67 -41.44
C GLN A 900 -21.46 27.91 -40.60
N HIS A 901 -22.42 28.65 -40.02
CA HIS A 901 -22.17 29.91 -39.31
C HIS A 901 -22.26 29.76 -37.79
N HIS A 902 -21.49 30.58 -37.07
CA HIS A 902 -21.57 30.73 -35.61
C HIS A 902 -22.84 31.53 -35.26
N TYR A 903 -23.64 31.01 -34.33
CA TYR A 903 -24.85 31.66 -33.84
C TYR A 903 -24.60 32.27 -32.45
N PRO A 904 -25.31 33.35 -32.07
CA PRO A 904 -25.20 33.87 -30.72
C PRO A 904 -25.63 32.84 -29.69
N VAL A 905 -24.73 32.57 -28.74
CA VAL A 905 -24.97 31.66 -27.62
C VAL A 905 -24.39 32.25 -26.34
N ALA A 906 -25.21 32.26 -25.28
CA ALA A 906 -24.78 32.55 -23.92
C ALA A 906 -24.94 31.29 -23.05
N VAL A 907 -23.85 30.68 -22.63
CA VAL A 907 -23.82 29.45 -21.85
C VAL A 907 -23.89 29.79 -20.36
N LYS A 908 -24.85 29.24 -19.63
CA LYS A 908 -25.01 29.49 -18.19
C LYS A 908 -23.85 28.84 -17.42
N ARG A 909 -23.20 29.57 -16.51
CA ARG A 909 -22.18 28.98 -15.61
C ARG A 909 -22.82 27.95 -14.68
N ASP A 910 -22.03 26.97 -14.23
CA ASP A 910 -22.46 25.92 -13.30
C ASP A 910 -23.71 25.14 -13.76
N SER A 911 -23.91 25.02 -15.07
CA SER A 911 -25.11 24.40 -15.68
C SER A 911 -24.86 23.02 -16.28
N ARG A 912 -23.65 22.47 -16.11
CA ARG A 912 -23.29 21.16 -16.66
C ARG A 912 -23.98 20.04 -15.86
N HIS A 913 -24.81 19.24 -16.53
CA HIS A 913 -25.51 18.11 -15.93
C HIS A 913 -25.80 17.03 -16.99
N GLU A 914 -26.07 15.81 -16.53
CA GLU A 914 -26.43 14.65 -17.38
C GLU A 914 -27.95 14.53 -17.52
N ASP A 915 -28.66 14.41 -16.40
CA ASP A 915 -30.12 14.29 -16.37
C ASP A 915 -30.78 15.46 -15.66
N GLY A 916 -31.90 15.92 -16.20
CA GLY A 916 -32.64 17.00 -15.57
C GLY A 916 -33.70 17.63 -16.43
N ARG A 917 -34.31 18.66 -15.85
CA ARG A 917 -35.36 19.47 -16.46
C ARG A 917 -34.89 20.91 -16.55
N ILE A 918 -35.00 21.46 -17.75
CA ILE A 918 -34.59 22.81 -18.09
C ILE A 918 -35.83 23.59 -18.52
N ARG A 919 -36.07 24.73 -17.88
CA ARG A 919 -37.21 25.61 -18.19
C ARG A 919 -36.71 26.98 -18.59
N VAL A 920 -37.37 27.61 -19.56
CA VAL A 920 -37.09 29.00 -19.94
C VAL A 920 -38.32 29.64 -20.59
N SER A 921 -38.54 30.91 -20.29
CA SER A 921 -39.48 31.76 -21.01
C SER A 921 -38.73 32.59 -22.05
N VAL A 922 -39.17 32.54 -23.31
CA VAL A 922 -38.52 33.22 -24.44
C VAL A 922 -39.52 34.12 -25.14
N ARG A 923 -39.08 35.34 -25.49
CA ARG A 923 -39.87 36.34 -26.22
C ARG A 923 -39.05 36.89 -27.37
N ILE A 924 -39.52 36.68 -28.59
CA ILE A 924 -38.89 37.20 -29.81
C ILE A 924 -39.45 38.61 -30.05
N GLU A 925 -38.59 39.62 -30.09
CA GLU A 925 -38.97 41.03 -30.25
C GLU A 925 -38.93 41.46 -31.72
N ALA A 926 -37.83 41.15 -32.40
CA ALA A 926 -37.57 41.61 -33.76
C ALA A 926 -36.61 40.67 -34.49
N GLY A 927 -36.51 40.87 -35.80
CA GLY A 927 -35.62 40.13 -36.68
C GLY A 927 -36.07 40.31 -38.13
N CYS A 928 -35.11 40.57 -39.03
CA CYS A 928 -35.38 40.95 -40.41
C CYS A 928 -35.35 39.74 -41.35
N VAL A 929 -34.36 38.86 -41.16
CA VAL A 929 -34.20 37.61 -41.92
C VAL A 929 -34.54 36.42 -41.04
N ASP A 930 -34.02 36.40 -39.82
CA ASP A 930 -34.23 35.35 -38.84
C ASP A 930 -35.10 35.86 -37.68
N GLN A 931 -36.00 35.00 -37.21
CA GLN A 931 -36.82 35.23 -36.02
C GLN A 931 -36.91 33.93 -35.23
N ALA A 932 -35.75 33.44 -34.77
CA ALA A 932 -35.69 32.19 -34.02
C ALA A 932 -34.80 32.30 -32.79
N ALA A 933 -35.34 31.84 -31.67
CA ALA A 933 -34.68 31.85 -30.36
C ALA A 933 -35.09 30.64 -29.55
N GLY A 934 -34.24 30.23 -28.62
CA GLY A 934 -34.50 29.06 -27.81
C GLY A 934 -33.38 28.68 -26.86
N LEU A 935 -33.39 27.41 -26.49
CA LEU A 935 -32.50 26.83 -25.48
C LEU A 935 -31.48 25.92 -26.16
N ALA A 936 -30.20 26.12 -25.83
CA ALA A 936 -29.14 25.16 -26.09
C ALA A 936 -28.94 24.24 -24.87
N PHE A 937 -28.79 22.94 -25.08
CA PHE A 937 -28.57 21.95 -24.02
C PHE A 937 -27.70 20.79 -24.53
N GLY A 938 -27.12 20.00 -23.61
CA GLY A 938 -26.09 19.03 -23.97
C GLY A 938 -24.87 19.69 -24.60
N LEU A 939 -24.58 20.94 -24.20
CA LEU A 939 -23.54 21.76 -24.80
C LEU A 939 -22.17 21.34 -24.25
N THR A 940 -21.39 20.66 -25.08
CA THR A 940 -19.98 20.35 -24.79
C THR A 940 -19.09 21.53 -25.16
N ASN A 941 -19.39 22.16 -26.30
CA ASN A 941 -18.87 23.47 -26.72
C ASN A 941 -19.87 24.14 -27.68
N VAL A 942 -19.63 25.40 -28.03
CA VAL A 942 -20.58 26.23 -28.82
C VAL A 942 -20.90 25.63 -30.21
N GLY A 943 -20.00 24.81 -30.76
CA GLY A 943 -20.21 24.15 -32.06
C GLY A 943 -20.81 22.76 -31.98
N ASN A 944 -20.98 22.18 -30.79
CA ASN A 944 -21.52 20.84 -30.56
C ASN A 944 -22.55 20.88 -29.43
N CYS A 945 -23.82 21.01 -29.81
CA CYS A 945 -24.94 21.10 -28.87
C CYS A 945 -26.27 20.70 -29.51
N LEU A 946 -27.28 20.46 -28.68
CA LEU A 946 -28.67 20.38 -29.10
C LEU A 946 -29.34 21.73 -28.85
N VAL A 947 -30.24 22.13 -29.76
CA VAL A 947 -31.00 23.37 -29.63
C VAL A 947 -32.48 23.10 -29.83
N LEU A 948 -33.29 23.45 -28.84
CA LEU A 948 -34.74 23.57 -29.00
C LEU A 948 -35.05 25.04 -29.28
N ALA A 949 -35.48 25.35 -30.51
CA ALA A 949 -35.79 26.71 -30.92
C ALA A 949 -37.20 26.81 -31.47
N MET A 950 -37.88 27.91 -31.16
CA MET A 950 -39.06 28.34 -31.91
C MET A 950 -38.63 29.29 -33.02
N ASP A 951 -39.23 29.11 -34.20
CA ASP A 951 -39.00 29.96 -35.36
C ASP A 951 -40.32 30.63 -35.74
N ALA A 952 -40.42 31.95 -35.50
CA ALA A 952 -41.61 32.73 -35.80
C ALA A 952 -41.81 32.95 -37.30
N ALA A 953 -40.73 32.93 -38.09
CA ALA A 953 -40.82 33.04 -39.54
C ALA A 953 -41.35 31.74 -40.17
N ALA A 954 -40.95 30.59 -39.62
CA ALA A 954 -41.41 29.27 -40.08
C ALA A 954 -42.71 28.79 -39.41
N GLN A 955 -43.11 29.37 -38.27
CA GLN A 955 -44.20 28.89 -37.40
C GLN A 955 -43.99 27.42 -36.97
N GLU A 956 -42.78 27.13 -36.51
CA GLU A 956 -42.34 25.79 -36.11
C GLU A 956 -41.62 25.81 -34.76
N LEU A 957 -41.78 24.72 -34.00
CA LEU A 957 -40.85 24.29 -32.96
C LEU A 957 -39.86 23.30 -33.58
N GLN A 958 -38.57 23.56 -33.40
CA GLN A 958 -37.48 22.83 -34.05
C GLN A 958 -36.52 22.27 -33.00
N LEU A 959 -36.22 20.98 -33.08
CA LEU A 959 -35.08 20.35 -32.40
C LEU A 959 -33.94 20.19 -33.41
N LEU A 960 -32.82 20.83 -33.09
CA LEU A 960 -31.62 20.93 -33.91
C LEU A 960 -30.46 20.24 -33.21
N GLN A 961 -29.53 19.71 -33.99
CA GLN A 961 -28.22 19.30 -33.52
C GLN A 961 -27.15 20.09 -34.26
N PHE A 962 -26.22 20.66 -33.52
CA PHE A 962 -25.00 21.23 -34.06
C PHE A 962 -23.88 20.21 -33.90
N VAL A 963 -23.19 19.91 -35.01
CA VAL A 963 -21.97 19.09 -35.03
C VAL A 963 -20.90 19.88 -35.76
N ASN A 964 -19.83 20.26 -35.06
CA ASN A 964 -18.76 21.11 -35.58
C ASN A 964 -19.26 22.38 -36.29
N ASN A 965 -20.14 23.15 -35.63
CA ASN A 965 -20.83 24.34 -36.16
C ASN A 965 -21.76 24.08 -37.35
N THR A 966 -21.93 22.82 -37.76
CA THR A 966 -22.85 22.43 -38.82
C THR A 966 -24.22 22.11 -38.23
N ARG A 967 -25.26 22.80 -38.70
CA ARG A 967 -26.63 22.62 -38.20
C ARG A 967 -27.34 21.46 -38.91
N HIS A 968 -27.89 20.53 -38.13
CA HIS A 968 -28.72 19.42 -38.56
C HIS A 968 -30.11 19.51 -37.93
N PHE A 969 -31.17 19.26 -38.71
CA PHE A 969 -32.53 19.22 -38.19
C PHE A 969 -32.87 17.81 -37.75
N LEU A 970 -33.19 17.63 -36.47
CA LEU A 970 -33.60 16.34 -35.92
C LEU A 970 -35.12 16.14 -36.00
N LYS A 971 -35.88 17.16 -35.57
CA LYS A 971 -37.34 17.09 -35.55
C LYS A 971 -37.96 18.48 -35.64
N ARG A 972 -39.13 18.57 -36.28
CA ARG A 972 -39.89 19.82 -36.46
C ARG A 972 -41.37 19.56 -36.18
N THR A 973 -42.07 20.53 -35.61
CA THR A 973 -43.50 20.44 -35.34
C THR A 973 -44.12 21.81 -35.49
N ALA A 974 -45.30 21.90 -36.12
CA ALA A 974 -46.00 23.17 -36.28
C ALA A 974 -46.36 23.75 -34.90
N LEU A 975 -45.99 25.01 -34.67
CA LEU A 975 -46.29 25.75 -33.45
C LEU A 975 -46.61 27.19 -33.84
N LYS A 976 -47.74 27.72 -33.36
CA LYS A 976 -48.01 29.15 -33.55
C LYS A 976 -47.09 29.94 -32.62
N VAL A 977 -46.17 30.70 -33.20
CA VAL A 977 -45.14 31.45 -32.46
C VAL A 977 -45.47 32.95 -32.53
N PRO A 978 -45.99 33.56 -31.46
CA PRO A 978 -46.28 34.99 -31.42
C PRO A 978 -44.99 35.82 -31.24
N VAL A 979 -44.87 36.91 -32.01
CA VAL A 979 -43.80 37.91 -31.85
C VAL A 979 -44.28 38.95 -30.82
N GLY A 980 -43.40 39.31 -29.87
CA GLY A 980 -43.71 40.24 -28.79
C GLY A 980 -44.51 39.64 -27.63
N GLU A 981 -44.68 38.32 -27.57
CA GLU A 981 -45.30 37.62 -26.44
C GLU A 981 -44.34 36.58 -25.83
N TRP A 982 -44.54 36.27 -24.54
CA TRP A 982 -43.74 35.27 -23.84
C TRP A 982 -44.24 33.86 -24.12
N VAL A 983 -43.32 32.97 -24.52
CA VAL A 983 -43.58 31.54 -24.72
C VAL A 983 -42.69 30.73 -23.79
N PHE A 984 -43.29 29.80 -23.06
CA PHE A 984 -42.58 28.92 -22.13
C PHE A 984 -42.16 27.60 -22.80
N PHE A 985 -40.93 27.17 -22.50
CA PHE A 985 -40.36 25.88 -22.89
C PHE A 985 -39.90 25.09 -21.68
N GLU A 986 -40.10 23.77 -21.75
CA GLU A 986 -39.50 22.80 -20.87
C GLU A 986 -38.81 21.71 -21.69
N VAL A 987 -37.56 21.40 -21.36
CA VAL A 987 -36.82 20.26 -21.91
C VAL A 987 -36.46 19.33 -20.75
N THR A 988 -36.87 18.07 -20.84
CA THR A 988 -36.45 17.01 -19.92
C THR A 988 -35.50 16.07 -20.64
N VAL A 989 -34.31 15.86 -20.06
CA VAL A 989 -33.28 14.93 -20.53
C VAL A 989 -33.16 13.79 -19.52
N LEU A 990 -33.28 12.56 -20.00
CA LEU A 990 -33.09 11.31 -19.24
C LEU A 990 -32.28 10.33 -20.08
N GLY A 991 -30.96 10.34 -19.88
CA GLY A 991 -29.97 9.63 -20.69
C GLY A 991 -30.08 10.02 -22.16
N GLU A 992 -30.56 9.10 -23.00
CA GLU A 992 -30.76 9.31 -24.44
C GLU A 992 -32.12 9.95 -24.78
N LYS A 993 -33.06 9.98 -23.83
CA LYS A 993 -34.44 10.41 -24.09
C LYS A 993 -34.59 11.90 -23.83
N ILE A 994 -35.10 12.60 -24.84
CA ILE A 994 -35.39 14.02 -24.79
C ILE A 994 -36.89 14.22 -24.99
N THR A 995 -37.51 14.89 -24.03
CA THR A 995 -38.90 15.35 -24.12
C THR A 995 -38.91 16.87 -24.04
N ALA A 996 -39.44 17.53 -25.05
CA ALA A 996 -39.64 18.98 -25.08
C ALA A 996 -41.13 19.31 -25.07
N GLU A 997 -41.54 20.19 -24.18
CA GLU A 997 -42.92 20.65 -24.02
C GLU A 997 -42.99 22.18 -24.13
N SER A 998 -44.12 22.67 -24.65
CA SER A 998 -44.45 24.08 -24.68
C SER A 998 -45.85 24.31 -24.12
N ALA A 999 -46.12 25.51 -23.59
CA ALA A 999 -47.39 25.89 -22.98
C ALA A 999 -48.64 25.72 -23.89
N VAL A 1000 -48.45 25.53 -25.20
CA VAL A 1000 -49.52 25.28 -26.20
C VAL A 1000 -49.81 23.78 -26.43
N ALA A 1001 -49.43 22.91 -25.49
CA ALA A 1001 -49.66 21.45 -25.51
C ALA A 1001 -49.02 20.69 -26.69
N VAL A 1002 -47.92 21.22 -27.24
CA VAL A 1002 -47.10 20.52 -28.24
C VAL A 1002 -45.96 19.80 -27.52
N SER A 1003 -45.89 18.48 -27.67
CA SER A 1003 -44.82 17.65 -27.10
C SER A 1003 -43.96 17.00 -28.19
N LEU A 1004 -42.64 17.13 -28.06
CA LEU A 1004 -41.65 16.54 -28.96
C LEU A 1004 -40.85 15.51 -28.18
N HIS A 1005 -40.89 14.27 -28.66
CA HIS A 1005 -40.09 13.16 -28.13
C HIS A 1005 -39.01 12.80 -29.14
N PHE A 1006 -37.77 12.66 -28.66
CA PHE A 1006 -36.62 12.25 -29.47
C PHE A 1006 -35.69 11.37 -28.64
N THR A 1007 -35.08 10.37 -29.28
CA THR A 1007 -34.04 9.54 -28.67
C THR A 1007 -32.73 9.84 -29.38
N ALA A 1008 -31.76 10.38 -28.65
CA ALA A 1008 -30.43 10.62 -29.14
C ALA A 1008 -29.68 9.30 -29.35
N SER A 1009 -28.62 9.33 -30.17
CA SER A 1009 -27.77 8.16 -30.42
C SER A 1009 -26.84 7.79 -29.26
N GLN A 1010 -26.67 8.70 -28.30
CA GLN A 1010 -25.86 8.55 -27.09
C GLN A 1010 -26.48 9.39 -25.96
N PRO A 1011 -26.20 9.07 -24.68
CA PRO A 1011 -26.65 9.88 -23.54
C PRO A 1011 -26.23 11.35 -23.68
N VAL A 1012 -27.16 12.26 -23.39
CA VAL A 1012 -26.95 13.70 -23.56
C VAL A 1012 -26.42 14.29 -22.26
N SER A 1013 -25.23 14.88 -22.30
CA SER A 1013 -24.61 15.55 -21.15
C SER A 1013 -23.92 16.83 -21.62
N GLY A 1014 -24.01 17.89 -20.82
CA GLY A 1014 -23.35 19.16 -21.13
C GLY A 1014 -23.98 20.37 -20.43
N HIS A 1015 -23.53 21.55 -20.83
CA HIS A 1015 -24.02 22.82 -20.30
C HIS A 1015 -25.36 23.20 -20.94
N VAL A 1016 -26.01 24.19 -20.32
CA VAL A 1016 -27.22 24.84 -20.84
C VAL A 1016 -26.88 26.25 -21.26
N GLY A 1017 -27.48 26.71 -22.35
CA GLY A 1017 -27.35 28.08 -22.82
C GLY A 1017 -28.59 28.63 -23.46
N LEU A 1018 -28.56 29.94 -23.70
CA LEU A 1018 -29.53 30.67 -24.50
C LEU A 1018 -29.00 30.79 -25.92
N TRP A 1019 -29.88 30.62 -26.91
CA TRP A 1019 -29.51 30.60 -28.32
C TRP A 1019 -30.43 31.50 -29.13
N THR A 1020 -29.86 32.23 -30.09
CA THR A 1020 -30.64 32.96 -31.11
C THR A 1020 -30.08 32.73 -32.51
N LYS A 1021 -30.91 32.97 -33.52
CA LYS A 1021 -30.55 32.80 -34.92
C LYS A 1021 -30.24 34.15 -35.56
N GLY A 1022 -29.03 34.31 -36.09
CA GLY A 1022 -28.68 35.44 -36.95
C GLY A 1022 -28.97 36.80 -36.33
N ASP A 1023 -29.83 37.58 -36.99
CA ASP A 1023 -30.22 38.93 -36.60
C ASP A 1023 -31.43 38.99 -35.65
N THR A 1024 -31.85 37.84 -35.10
CA THR A 1024 -32.95 37.79 -34.12
C THR A 1024 -32.62 38.66 -32.90
N THR A 1025 -33.58 39.45 -32.44
CA THR A 1025 -33.53 40.12 -31.14
C THR A 1025 -34.53 39.43 -30.22
N ALA A 1026 -34.06 38.87 -29.10
CA ALA A 1026 -34.89 38.09 -28.20
C ALA A 1026 -34.54 38.34 -26.73
N CYS A 1027 -35.57 38.21 -25.89
CA CYS A 1027 -35.48 38.29 -24.44
C CYS A 1027 -35.77 36.92 -23.80
N PHE A 1028 -35.06 36.61 -22.72
CA PHE A 1028 -35.15 35.37 -21.97
C PHE A 1028 -35.36 35.68 -20.48
N ARG A 1029 -36.21 34.90 -19.81
CA ARG A 1029 -36.38 34.94 -18.35
C ARG A 1029 -36.74 33.56 -17.80
N ASP A 1030 -36.77 33.46 -16.47
CA ASP A 1030 -37.17 32.24 -15.76
C ASP A 1030 -36.36 30.99 -16.16
N LEU A 1031 -35.05 31.15 -16.42
CA LEU A 1031 -34.16 30.02 -16.68
C LEU A 1031 -33.95 29.21 -15.39
N ASP A 1032 -34.59 28.04 -15.30
CA ASP A 1032 -34.54 27.13 -14.14
C ASP A 1032 -33.96 25.77 -14.55
N LEU A 1033 -33.08 25.23 -13.70
CA LEU A 1033 -32.36 23.97 -13.91
C LEU A 1033 -32.61 23.05 -12.73
N GLN A 1034 -33.35 21.96 -12.94
CA GLN A 1034 -33.61 20.95 -11.92
C GLN A 1034 -32.90 19.65 -12.29
N ALA A 1035 -31.80 19.33 -11.59
CA ALA A 1035 -31.14 18.05 -11.73
C ALA A 1035 -32.07 16.93 -11.21
N HIS A 1036 -32.19 15.84 -11.97
CA HIS A 1036 -32.75 14.62 -11.39
C HIS A 1036 -31.68 14.00 -10.49
N GLY A 1037 -31.89 14.07 -9.17
CA GLY A 1037 -31.03 13.33 -8.23
C GLY A 1037 -31.04 11.83 -8.56
N PRO A 1038 -29.99 11.08 -8.16
CA PRO A 1038 -29.94 9.65 -8.43
C PRO A 1038 -31.22 9.00 -7.91
N ILE A 1039 -31.85 8.18 -8.74
CA ILE A 1039 -32.95 7.31 -8.31
C ILE A 1039 -32.36 6.49 -7.15
N LYS A 1040 -32.88 6.70 -5.94
CA LYS A 1040 -32.51 5.92 -4.75
C LYS A 1040 -32.72 4.43 -4.97
#